data_AF-A0A963AEC0-F1
#
_entry.id   AF-A0A963AEC0-F1
#
_cell.length_a   1.000
_cell.length_b   1.000
_cell.length_c   1.000
_cell.angle_alpha   90.00
_cell.angle_beta   90.00
_cell.angle_gamma   90.00
#
_symmetry.space_group_name_H-M   'P 1'
#
loop_
_entity.id
_entity.type
_entity.pdbx_description
1 polymer ?
#
loop_
_entity_poly.entity_id
_entity_poly.type
_entity_poly.pdbx_seq_one_letter_code
_entity_poly.pdbx_strand_id
1 'polypeptide(L)'
;MENRLIQVEYIMANDPEHARAWHAPEYEHGSAFINGDYCAVDSAAVPILDVGFIHADAAYDVVSASKGYIFRLDDHLERFHRSCEAFRLASPYNKAETAEILQELVRLAGTRDAYIWWCVTRGVMPEGSRRGDPEAYDNCFYAFAIPYLFIADDATRNRGFDLVVSRQFIRIPPRAVDPRAKNFHWMDMKLSLFEARDEGGDFSVLTDAEGYLAESPGANIFLLKGDTLYTPDDGCLEGITRQTTLELARELGLSTRVERVHAEQLLTADEVFITSTAGGIMPVGRVDGELAGGREGPGEWTCRLHDLYWTKRWQGWLGTPVELLQQPAPDSRLVRDTQQSLRADQAHHIHPFSYPDRVRAGDFRRVIQRCEGVYQIDNRGARYIDAVSGLACVNIGYGREEMAETMAEATRTLSFHPSFWECVNPYSAALVEQLNRVTPDQMAHFFFANSGSEANDTAIKLVRWFWKLQGKPDKTHIISREMAYHGMNLLTASLTGLAPCHPQFGLPVAGVSHIMAPWSWAHGTGLDDEDFGIRAAGALEQEILRIGPDKVGAFIGEPVQATGCMIMPPRSYWPEIQRICRQYDVLLIADEVVTGFGRSGEWFAQQYFGFEADITVMAKGITSAYFPVSAVALSPRVGEPISGDSGELYHGYTCSAHPVGAAVALKNIEILEREGLVTRVREQLGPLFREHMDALREHPLVGEVRCLGLSGAIQLTADKRNREFFPEALAVDATVACHTYERGVIVRDLGGDTLGVSPPFITSPAQLQQVFDALSYGLDRTLADLGRQVS
;
A
#
# COMPACT_ATOMS: atom_id res chain seq x y z
N MET A 1 7.87 -42.65 5.30
CA MET A 1 7.74 -41.18 5.33
C MET A 1 7.67 -40.81 6.79
N GLU A 2 8.60 -40.00 7.31
CA GLU A 2 8.51 -39.50 8.68
C GLU A 2 7.18 -38.76 8.84
N ASN A 3 6.39 -39.09 9.88
CA ASN A 3 5.19 -38.35 10.22
C ASN A 3 5.63 -36.95 10.70
N ARG A 4 5.63 -35.96 9.80
CA ARG A 4 5.97 -34.58 10.14
C ARG A 4 4.70 -33.78 10.38
N LEU A 5 4.67 -33.07 11.49
CA LEU A 5 3.61 -32.12 11.81
C LEU A 5 3.79 -30.85 10.98
N ILE A 6 2.70 -30.15 10.69
CA ILE A 6 2.80 -28.76 10.29
C ILE A 6 3.55 -27.96 11.36
N GLN A 7 4.41 -27.04 10.92
CA GLN A 7 5.19 -26.19 11.82
C GLN A 7 4.38 -24.93 12.14
N VAL A 8 3.50 -25.04 13.13
CA VAL A 8 2.50 -24.01 13.48
C VAL A 8 3.17 -22.70 13.87
N GLU A 9 4.19 -22.78 14.72
CA GLU A 9 4.92 -21.60 15.18
C GLU A 9 5.67 -20.96 14.01
N TYR A 10 6.33 -21.76 13.18
CA TYR A 10 6.98 -21.26 11.98
C TYR A 10 6.01 -20.58 11.01
N ILE A 11 4.83 -21.17 10.76
CA ILE A 11 3.84 -20.60 9.85
C ILE A 11 3.29 -19.28 10.41
N MET A 12 2.89 -19.24 11.69
CA MET A 12 2.40 -18.01 12.33
C MET A 12 3.45 -16.89 12.30
N ALA A 13 4.73 -17.21 12.43
CA ALA A 13 5.80 -16.23 12.41
C ALA A 13 6.15 -15.69 11.02
N ASN A 14 5.86 -16.43 9.94
CA ASN A 14 6.41 -16.12 8.60
C ASN A 14 5.35 -15.89 7.50
N ASP A 15 4.11 -16.32 7.68
CA ASP A 15 3.03 -16.09 6.71
C ASP A 15 2.44 -14.68 6.89
N PRO A 16 2.42 -13.81 5.87
CA PRO A 16 1.85 -12.46 5.95
C PRO A 16 0.39 -12.41 6.40
N GLU A 17 -0.40 -13.49 6.22
CA GLU A 17 -1.79 -13.55 6.71
C GLU A 17 -1.87 -13.61 8.24
N HIS A 18 -0.78 -13.97 8.91
CA HIS A 18 -0.63 -13.95 10.38
C HIS A 18 -0.05 -12.63 10.90
N ALA A 19 0.45 -11.76 10.02
CA ALA A 19 1.09 -10.53 10.42
C ALA A 19 0.16 -9.64 11.26
N ARG A 20 0.72 -9.09 12.33
CA ARG A 20 0.03 -8.17 13.22
C ARG A 20 -0.47 -6.95 12.44
N ALA A 21 -1.73 -6.58 12.66
CA ALA A 21 -2.32 -5.36 12.13
C ALA A 21 -1.74 -4.13 12.83
N TRP A 22 -2.08 -2.94 12.30
CA TRP A 22 -1.78 -1.72 12.99
C TRP A 22 -2.46 -1.68 14.36
N HIS A 23 -1.75 -1.12 15.34
CA HIS A 23 -2.22 -0.86 16.68
C HIS A 23 -1.54 0.42 17.18
N ALA A 24 -2.13 1.07 18.18
CA ALA A 24 -1.49 2.22 18.81
C ALA A 24 -0.25 1.76 19.60
N PRO A 25 0.84 2.56 19.66
CA PRO A 25 2.09 2.17 20.31
C PRO A 25 1.94 1.73 21.77
N GLU A 26 0.96 2.25 22.51
CA GLU A 26 0.67 1.82 23.88
C GLU A 26 0.24 0.35 23.99
N TYR A 27 -0.29 -0.25 22.91
CA TYR A 27 -0.75 -1.64 22.89
C TYR A 27 0.30 -2.61 22.35
N GLU A 28 1.58 -2.22 22.25
CA GLU A 28 2.66 -3.05 21.70
C GLU A 28 2.72 -4.43 22.37
N HIS A 29 2.61 -4.52 23.70
CA HIS A 29 2.66 -5.82 24.38
C HIS A 29 1.28 -6.49 24.56
N GLY A 30 0.19 -5.79 24.18
CA GLY A 30 -1.19 -6.25 24.29
C GLY A 30 -2.10 -5.23 24.97
N SER A 31 -3.37 -5.59 25.09
CA SER A 31 -4.43 -4.75 25.67
C SER A 31 -5.09 -5.47 26.84
N ALA A 32 -5.61 -4.70 27.79
CA ALA A 32 -6.38 -5.18 28.93
C ALA A 32 -7.68 -4.39 29.11
N PHE A 33 -8.65 -5.02 29.76
CA PHE A 33 -9.92 -4.42 30.18
C PHE A 33 -10.02 -4.57 31.70
N ILE A 34 -9.97 -3.44 32.41
CA ILE A 34 -9.91 -3.38 33.87
C ILE A 34 -10.85 -2.27 34.34
N ASN A 35 -11.74 -2.56 35.31
CA ASN A 35 -12.66 -1.59 35.91
C ASN A 35 -13.54 -0.81 34.91
N GLY A 36 -13.89 -1.44 33.78
CA GLY A 36 -14.74 -0.81 32.74
C GLY A 36 -13.97 -0.10 31.63
N ASP A 37 -12.64 0.01 31.72
CA ASP A 37 -11.81 0.74 30.77
C ASP A 37 -10.80 -0.18 30.05
N TYR A 38 -10.51 0.15 28.79
CA TYR A 38 -9.42 -0.45 28.03
C TYR A 38 -8.10 0.27 28.32
N CYS A 39 -7.02 -0.49 28.51
CA CYS A 39 -5.68 0.04 28.74
C CYS A 39 -4.60 -0.89 28.17
N ALA A 40 -3.35 -0.41 28.13
CA ALA A 40 -2.20 -1.24 27.81
C ALA A 40 -2.03 -2.35 28.86
N VAL A 41 -1.72 -3.58 28.43
CA VAL A 41 -1.56 -4.71 29.36
C VAL A 41 -0.50 -4.45 30.44
N ASP A 42 0.57 -3.71 30.11
CA ASP A 42 1.65 -3.36 31.05
C ASP A 42 1.21 -2.38 32.15
N SER A 43 0.11 -1.66 31.92
CA SER A 43 -0.46 -0.69 32.87
C SER A 43 -1.64 -1.23 33.67
N ALA A 44 -2.10 -2.44 33.34
CA ALA A 44 -3.24 -3.08 33.98
C ALA A 44 -2.94 -3.40 35.46
N ALA A 45 -3.85 -3.01 36.36
CA ALA A 45 -3.68 -3.22 37.80
C ALA A 45 -4.97 -3.73 38.46
N VAL A 46 -4.84 -4.80 39.24
CA VAL A 46 -5.93 -5.36 40.06
C VAL A 46 -5.78 -4.85 41.49
N PRO A 47 -6.88 -4.53 42.21
CA PRO A 47 -6.80 -4.14 43.62
C PRO A 47 -6.12 -5.22 44.47
N ILE A 48 -5.12 -4.85 45.27
CA ILE A 48 -4.38 -5.79 46.14
C ILE A 48 -5.26 -6.43 47.23
N LEU A 49 -6.44 -5.86 47.48
CA LEU A 49 -7.43 -6.36 48.44
C LEU A 49 -8.50 -7.25 47.79
N ASP A 50 -8.43 -7.46 46.48
CA ASP A 50 -9.33 -8.36 45.77
C ASP A 50 -9.07 -9.80 46.23
N VAL A 51 -10.10 -10.48 46.73
CA VAL A 51 -10.00 -11.85 47.23
C VAL A 51 -9.79 -12.89 46.13
N GLY A 52 -10.03 -12.55 44.87
CA GLY A 52 -9.54 -13.33 43.73
C GLY A 52 -8.02 -13.39 43.68
N PHE A 53 -7.34 -12.30 44.01
CA PHE A 53 -5.87 -12.26 44.07
C PHE A 53 -5.33 -12.94 45.34
N ILE A 54 -5.87 -12.61 46.52
CA ILE A 54 -5.33 -13.12 47.78
C ILE A 54 -5.80 -14.52 48.18
N HIS A 55 -6.96 -14.99 47.69
CA HIS A 55 -7.55 -16.28 48.07
C HIS A 55 -7.93 -17.20 46.90
N ALA A 56 -7.69 -16.80 45.65
CA ALA A 56 -8.12 -17.55 44.47
C ALA A 56 -9.65 -17.73 44.34
N ASP A 57 -10.46 -16.82 44.93
CA ASP A 57 -11.93 -16.80 44.75
C ASP A 57 -12.29 -16.13 43.42
N ALA A 58 -12.08 -16.87 42.33
CA ALA A 58 -12.29 -16.41 40.96
C ALA A 58 -12.53 -17.57 39.98
N ALA A 59 -13.27 -17.28 38.91
CA ALA A 59 -13.38 -18.12 37.72
C ALA A 59 -12.71 -17.41 36.54
N TYR A 60 -12.02 -18.15 35.66
CA TYR A 60 -11.44 -17.59 34.43
C TYR A 60 -11.68 -18.48 33.23
N ASP A 61 -11.47 -17.92 32.05
CA ASP A 61 -11.38 -18.66 30.80
C ASP A 61 -10.24 -18.14 29.93
N VAL A 62 -9.87 -18.95 28.93
CA VAL A 62 -8.80 -18.69 27.98
C VAL A 62 -9.21 -19.22 26.61
N VAL A 63 -9.17 -18.34 25.62
CA VAL A 63 -9.35 -18.65 24.21
C VAL A 63 -8.15 -18.15 23.41
N SER A 64 -7.98 -18.67 22.20
CA SER A 64 -6.99 -18.12 21.27
C SER A 64 -7.65 -17.62 19.99
N ALA A 65 -7.09 -16.56 19.44
CA ALA A 65 -7.34 -16.16 18.06
C ALA A 65 -6.23 -16.69 17.15
N SER A 66 -6.56 -16.99 15.91
CA SER A 66 -5.55 -17.19 14.86
C SER A 66 -6.06 -16.71 13.51
N LYS A 67 -5.19 -16.11 12.69
CA LYS A 67 -5.57 -15.37 11.46
C LYS A 67 -6.74 -14.39 11.67
N GLY A 68 -6.87 -13.81 12.87
CA GLY A 68 -7.95 -12.87 13.20
C GLY A 68 -9.30 -13.51 13.55
N TYR A 69 -9.35 -14.83 13.78
CA TYR A 69 -10.56 -15.56 14.19
C TYR A 69 -10.42 -16.09 15.62
N ILE A 70 -11.31 -15.65 16.53
CA ILE A 70 -11.41 -16.20 17.89
C ILE A 70 -12.13 -17.56 17.82
N PHE A 71 -11.46 -18.63 18.25
CA PHE A 71 -11.96 -19.98 18.05
C PHE A 71 -13.00 -20.40 19.08
N ARG A 72 -14.19 -20.83 18.62
CA ARG A 72 -15.28 -21.37 19.45
C ARG A 72 -15.67 -20.44 20.60
N LEU A 73 -15.73 -19.14 20.34
CA LEU A 73 -15.97 -18.11 21.36
C LEU A 73 -17.23 -18.40 22.20
N ASP A 74 -18.33 -18.80 21.56
CA ASP A 74 -19.59 -19.11 22.26
C ASP A 74 -19.45 -20.29 23.25
N ASP A 75 -18.72 -21.34 22.88
CA ASP A 75 -18.49 -22.49 23.77
C ASP A 75 -17.65 -22.11 24.99
N HIS A 76 -16.65 -21.24 24.79
CA HIS A 76 -15.84 -20.68 25.87
C HIS A 76 -16.68 -19.79 26.80
N LEU A 77 -17.54 -18.93 26.24
CA LEU A 77 -18.44 -18.09 27.03
C LEU A 77 -19.42 -18.92 27.85
N GLU A 78 -19.97 -20.00 27.28
CA GLU A 78 -20.85 -20.91 28.01
C GLU A 78 -20.13 -21.58 29.18
N ARG A 79 -18.91 -22.12 28.96
CA ARG A 79 -18.11 -22.72 30.02
C ARG A 79 -17.75 -21.72 31.12
N PHE A 80 -17.40 -20.49 30.74
CA PHE A 80 -17.08 -19.43 31.68
C PHE A 80 -18.28 -19.11 32.59
N HIS A 81 -19.49 -19.02 32.03
CA HIS A 81 -20.71 -18.79 32.80
C HIS A 81 -21.00 -19.94 33.77
N ARG A 82 -20.89 -21.20 33.32
CA ARG A 82 -21.01 -22.36 34.22
C ARG A 82 -19.98 -22.35 35.36
N SER A 83 -18.76 -21.90 35.07
CA SER A 83 -17.70 -21.77 36.08
C SER A 83 -18.03 -20.68 37.11
N CYS A 84 -18.57 -19.55 36.67
CA CYS A 84 -19.05 -18.50 37.57
C CYS A 84 -20.21 -19.00 38.46
N GLU A 85 -21.19 -19.69 37.87
CA GLU A 85 -22.33 -20.27 38.59
C GLU A 85 -21.87 -21.27 39.67
N ALA A 86 -20.91 -22.14 39.35
CA ALA A 86 -20.36 -23.12 40.29
C ALA A 86 -19.75 -22.46 41.54
N PHE A 87 -19.17 -21.27 41.38
CA PHE A 87 -18.61 -20.47 42.49
C PHE A 87 -19.55 -19.38 42.98
N ARG A 88 -20.80 -19.31 42.52
CA ARG A 88 -21.77 -18.27 42.88
C ARG A 88 -21.22 -16.85 42.64
N LEU A 89 -20.48 -16.67 41.54
CA LEU A 89 -19.99 -15.39 41.05
C LEU A 89 -21.00 -14.79 40.07
N ALA A 90 -21.25 -13.49 40.16
CA ALA A 90 -22.06 -12.72 39.24
C ALA A 90 -21.13 -11.95 38.29
N SER A 91 -21.09 -12.32 37.02
CA SER A 91 -20.39 -11.54 36.01
C SER A 91 -21.09 -10.19 35.83
N PRO A 92 -20.38 -9.05 35.91
CA PRO A 92 -20.92 -7.73 35.59
C PRO A 92 -21.39 -7.59 34.13
N TYR A 93 -20.90 -8.45 33.25
CA TYR A 93 -21.19 -8.45 31.81
C TYR A 93 -21.85 -9.76 31.39
N ASN A 94 -22.84 -9.66 30.50
CA ASN A 94 -23.48 -10.82 29.89
C ASN A 94 -22.60 -11.43 28.77
N LYS A 95 -23.04 -12.54 28.15
CA LYS A 95 -22.29 -13.24 27.09
C LYS A 95 -21.95 -12.34 25.89
N ALA A 96 -22.90 -11.55 25.41
CA ALA A 96 -22.70 -10.68 24.25
C ALA A 96 -21.71 -9.54 24.58
N GLU A 97 -21.89 -8.88 25.74
CA GLU A 97 -20.97 -7.84 26.21
C GLU A 97 -19.56 -8.39 26.43
N THR A 98 -19.44 -9.60 26.99
CA THR A 98 -18.14 -10.28 27.14
C THR A 98 -17.51 -10.54 25.78
N ALA A 99 -18.27 -11.05 24.80
CA ALA A 99 -17.77 -11.27 23.44
C ALA A 99 -17.27 -9.98 22.78
N GLU A 100 -17.99 -8.87 22.96
CA GLU A 100 -17.59 -7.55 22.46
C GLU A 100 -16.28 -7.09 23.11
N ILE A 101 -16.16 -7.20 24.43
CA ILE A 101 -14.92 -6.85 25.17
C ILE A 101 -13.73 -7.66 24.63
N LEU A 102 -13.88 -8.97 24.47
CA LEU A 102 -12.78 -9.83 24.00
C LEU A 102 -12.37 -9.53 22.55
N GLN A 103 -13.34 -9.24 21.66
CA GLN A 103 -13.04 -8.82 20.29
C GLN A 103 -12.34 -7.46 20.25
N GLU A 104 -12.78 -6.52 21.08
CA GLU A 104 -12.19 -5.19 21.18
C GLU A 104 -10.74 -5.25 21.67
N LEU A 105 -10.42 -6.12 22.64
CA LEU A 105 -9.05 -6.35 23.08
C LEU A 105 -8.16 -6.85 21.91
N VAL A 106 -8.62 -7.84 21.15
CA VAL A 106 -7.87 -8.32 19.97
C VAL A 106 -7.71 -7.20 18.93
N ARG A 107 -8.76 -6.38 18.74
CA ARG A 107 -8.75 -5.24 17.83
C ARG A 107 -7.73 -4.17 18.22
N LEU A 108 -7.68 -3.78 19.49
CA LEU A 108 -6.76 -2.77 20.02
C LEU A 108 -5.31 -3.25 19.98
N ALA A 109 -5.06 -4.51 20.34
CA ALA A 109 -3.73 -5.11 20.26
C ALA A 109 -3.26 -5.35 18.82
N GLY A 110 -4.16 -5.30 17.82
CA GLY A 110 -3.85 -5.55 16.41
C GLY A 110 -3.39 -6.99 16.12
N THR A 111 -3.48 -7.91 17.09
CA THR A 111 -2.86 -9.24 16.97
C THR A 111 -3.80 -10.24 16.30
N ARG A 112 -3.37 -10.83 15.17
CA ARG A 112 -4.16 -11.86 14.46
C ARG A 112 -4.11 -13.20 15.14
N ASP A 113 -2.95 -13.52 15.71
CA ASP A 113 -2.77 -14.65 16.59
C ASP A 113 -2.70 -14.13 18.02
N ALA A 114 -3.68 -14.49 18.84
CA ALA A 114 -3.86 -13.91 20.16
C ALA A 114 -3.98 -14.99 21.24
N TYR A 115 -3.40 -14.74 22.41
CA TYR A 115 -3.81 -15.39 23.64
C TYR A 115 -4.73 -14.45 24.41
N ILE A 116 -5.95 -14.89 24.67
CA ILE A 116 -7.01 -14.07 25.26
C ILE A 116 -7.46 -14.73 26.56
N TRP A 117 -7.42 -13.97 27.65
CA TRP A 117 -7.75 -14.44 28.99
C TRP A 117 -8.73 -13.48 29.64
N TRP A 118 -9.69 -14.01 30.39
CA TRP A 118 -10.59 -13.19 31.21
C TRP A 118 -11.05 -13.91 32.46
N CYS A 119 -11.42 -13.16 33.48
CA CYS A 119 -11.92 -13.69 34.73
C CYS A 119 -13.02 -12.82 35.35
N VAL A 120 -13.75 -13.44 36.27
CA VAL A 120 -14.51 -12.73 37.30
C VAL A 120 -13.93 -13.12 38.65
N THR A 121 -13.50 -12.12 39.42
CA THR A 121 -13.10 -12.27 40.82
C THR A 121 -14.27 -11.93 41.73
N ARG A 122 -14.22 -12.44 42.95
CA ARG A 122 -15.18 -12.07 43.99
C ARG A 122 -15.12 -10.57 44.35
N GLY A 123 -13.99 -9.91 44.19
CA GLY A 123 -13.82 -8.49 44.51
C GLY A 123 -13.30 -8.25 45.93
N VAL A 124 -13.48 -7.04 46.44
CA VAL A 124 -12.97 -6.64 47.77
C VAL A 124 -13.89 -7.20 48.87
N MET A 125 -13.28 -7.69 49.95
CA MET A 125 -14.02 -8.23 51.09
C MET A 125 -14.91 -7.17 51.76
N PRO A 126 -16.21 -7.44 52.00
CA PRO A 126 -17.12 -6.47 52.59
C PRO A 126 -16.82 -6.24 54.07
N GLU A 127 -17.14 -5.04 54.55
CA GLU A 127 -17.02 -4.69 55.96
C GLU A 127 -18.02 -5.48 56.84
N GLY A 128 -17.55 -5.89 58.03
CA GLY A 128 -18.36 -6.58 59.04
C GLY A 128 -18.46 -8.10 58.85
N SER A 129 -19.49 -8.71 59.44
CA SER A 129 -19.68 -10.18 59.51
C SER A 129 -20.37 -10.79 58.28
N ARG A 130 -20.21 -10.19 57.09
CA ARG A 130 -20.91 -10.61 55.84
C ARG A 130 -20.05 -11.45 54.89
N ARG A 131 -18.93 -11.98 55.37
CA ARG A 131 -17.98 -12.77 54.53
C ARG A 131 -18.61 -13.98 53.82
N GLY A 132 -19.63 -14.58 54.42
CA GLY A 132 -20.33 -15.76 53.87
C GLY A 132 -21.52 -15.44 52.97
N ASP A 133 -21.81 -14.16 52.73
CA ASP A 133 -22.91 -13.70 51.87
C ASP A 133 -22.37 -13.31 50.49
N PRO A 134 -22.60 -14.11 49.43
CA PRO A 134 -22.09 -13.82 48.09
C PRO A 134 -22.63 -12.50 47.51
N GLU A 135 -23.83 -12.06 47.92
CA GLU A 135 -24.46 -10.83 47.43
C GLU A 135 -23.86 -9.57 48.07
N ALA A 136 -23.05 -9.74 49.13
CA ALA A 136 -22.37 -8.63 49.78
C ALA A 136 -21.07 -8.19 49.08
N TYR A 137 -20.68 -8.86 47.98
CA TYR A 137 -19.45 -8.58 47.24
C TYR A 137 -19.75 -7.93 45.89
N ASP A 138 -18.93 -6.96 45.51
CA ASP A 138 -18.92 -6.39 44.15
C ASP A 138 -17.93 -7.18 43.29
N ASN A 139 -18.43 -8.14 42.51
CA ASN A 139 -17.58 -8.97 41.66
C ASN A 139 -16.94 -8.14 40.55
N CYS A 140 -15.66 -8.39 40.29
CA CYS A 140 -14.87 -7.61 39.35
C CYS A 140 -14.52 -8.45 38.11
N PHE A 141 -14.65 -7.86 36.92
CA PHE A 141 -14.30 -8.51 35.66
C PHE A 141 -12.99 -7.94 35.12
N TYR A 142 -12.08 -8.83 34.74
CA TYR A 142 -10.78 -8.49 34.16
C TYR A 142 -10.53 -9.30 32.92
N ALA A 143 -9.97 -8.70 31.87
CA ALA A 143 -9.60 -9.40 30.65
C ALA A 143 -8.32 -8.84 30.03
N PHE A 144 -7.61 -9.64 29.26
CA PHE A 144 -6.52 -9.17 28.41
C PHE A 144 -6.38 -10.00 27.13
N ALA A 145 -5.80 -9.38 26.11
CA ALA A 145 -5.33 -10.04 24.91
C ALA A 145 -3.87 -9.64 24.65
N ILE A 146 -3.02 -10.65 24.47
CA ILE A 146 -1.59 -10.50 24.15
C ILE A 146 -1.27 -11.29 22.87
N PRO A 147 -0.11 -11.04 22.22
CA PRO A 147 0.36 -11.89 21.13
C PRO A 147 0.36 -13.38 21.51
N TYR A 148 0.12 -14.24 20.52
CA TYR A 148 -0.02 -15.68 20.75
C TYR A 148 1.15 -16.26 21.56
N LEU A 149 0.81 -17.01 22.61
CA LEU A 149 1.77 -17.69 23.47
C LEU A 149 1.80 -19.17 23.11
N PHE A 150 2.96 -19.68 22.69
CA PHE A 150 3.18 -21.10 22.52
C PHE A 150 3.70 -21.74 23.81
N ILE A 151 3.05 -22.80 24.27
CA ILE A 151 3.54 -23.61 25.42
C ILE A 151 4.56 -24.68 25.02
N ALA A 152 4.77 -24.88 23.73
CA ALA A 152 5.84 -25.68 23.15
C ALA A 152 6.21 -25.15 21.77
N ASP A 153 7.49 -25.25 21.44
CA ASP A 153 8.00 -24.94 20.11
C ASP A 153 7.73 -26.09 19.13
N ASP A 154 7.91 -25.81 17.84
CA ASP A 154 7.72 -26.84 16.80
C ASP A 154 8.71 -28.01 16.93
N ALA A 155 9.89 -27.79 17.51
CA ALA A 155 10.86 -28.85 17.79
C ALA A 155 10.30 -29.86 18.81
N THR A 156 9.74 -29.36 19.91
CA THR A 156 9.11 -30.16 20.96
C THR A 156 7.89 -30.91 20.43
N ARG A 157 7.04 -30.27 19.62
CA ARG A 157 5.91 -30.96 18.98
C ARG A 157 6.37 -32.11 18.08
N ASN A 158 7.42 -31.90 17.28
CA ASN A 158 7.91 -32.90 16.34
C ASN A 158 8.59 -34.10 17.00
N ARG A 159 9.24 -33.93 18.15
CA ARG A 159 9.75 -35.07 18.94
C ARG A 159 8.67 -35.70 19.84
N GLY A 160 7.65 -34.93 20.20
CA GLY A 160 6.68 -35.25 21.24
C GLY A 160 7.21 -34.93 22.64
N PHE A 161 6.34 -34.51 23.53
CA PHE A 161 6.68 -34.22 24.94
C PHE A 161 7.18 -35.47 25.67
N ASP A 162 8.14 -35.27 26.56
CA ASP A 162 8.52 -36.24 27.59
C ASP A 162 7.64 -35.96 28.82
N LEU A 163 6.59 -36.76 28.99
CA LEU A 163 5.58 -36.60 30.01
C LEU A 163 5.94 -37.42 31.27
N VAL A 164 5.84 -36.82 32.44
CA VAL A 164 6.05 -37.49 33.73
C VAL A 164 4.71 -37.66 34.46
N VAL A 165 4.40 -38.87 34.90
CA VAL A 165 3.27 -39.13 35.79
C VAL A 165 3.68 -38.71 37.19
N SER A 166 3.05 -37.65 37.70
CA SER A 166 3.33 -37.07 39.02
C SER A 166 3.10 -38.09 40.13
N ARG A 167 4.12 -38.36 40.95
CA ARG A 167 4.05 -39.33 42.06
C ARG A 167 3.97 -38.64 43.41
N GLN A 168 4.51 -37.43 43.51
CA GLN A 168 4.50 -36.63 44.73
C GLN A 168 3.23 -35.79 44.86
N PHE A 169 2.66 -35.35 43.74
CA PHE A 169 1.49 -34.47 43.73
C PHE A 169 0.32 -35.11 43.02
N ILE A 170 -0.83 -35.17 43.69
CA ILE A 170 -2.10 -35.58 43.10
C ILE A 170 -2.97 -34.35 42.83
N ARG A 171 -3.95 -34.50 41.94
CA ARG A 171 -4.92 -33.43 41.65
C ARG A 171 -5.78 -33.14 42.88
N ILE A 172 -6.10 -31.86 43.10
CA ILE A 172 -7.09 -31.45 44.11
C ILE A 172 -8.38 -32.27 43.94
N PRO A 173 -8.86 -32.95 45.00
CA PRO A 173 -10.06 -33.78 44.89
C PRO A 173 -11.29 -32.99 44.44
N PRO A 174 -12.16 -33.53 43.56
CA PRO A 174 -13.32 -32.81 43.04
C PRO A 174 -14.31 -32.27 44.08
N ARG A 175 -14.35 -32.89 45.27
CA ARG A 175 -15.18 -32.44 46.40
C ARG A 175 -14.60 -31.26 47.17
N ALA A 176 -13.30 -30.97 46.99
CA ALA A 176 -12.65 -29.80 47.58
C ALA A 176 -12.82 -28.57 46.68
N VAL A 177 -12.52 -28.73 45.39
CA VAL A 177 -12.74 -27.72 44.35
C VAL A 177 -13.21 -28.46 43.09
N ASP A 178 -14.36 -28.08 42.53
CA ASP A 178 -14.88 -28.73 41.31
C ASP A 178 -13.96 -28.44 40.11
N PRO A 179 -13.25 -29.43 39.55
CA PRO A 179 -12.32 -29.21 38.45
C PRO A 179 -13.02 -28.86 37.13
N ARG A 180 -14.34 -29.08 37.04
CA ARG A 180 -15.13 -28.73 35.85
C ARG A 180 -15.37 -27.22 35.74
N ALA A 181 -15.23 -26.49 36.84
CA ALA A 181 -15.19 -25.03 36.85
C ALA A 181 -13.75 -24.54 36.73
N LYS A 182 -13.45 -23.73 35.71
CA LYS A 182 -12.08 -23.27 35.44
C LYS A 182 -11.66 -22.19 36.46
N ASN A 183 -10.66 -22.51 37.28
CA ASN A 183 -10.37 -21.80 38.53
C ASN A 183 -8.87 -21.61 38.83
N PHE A 184 -8.54 -20.73 39.78
CA PHE A 184 -7.16 -20.28 40.03
C PHE A 184 -6.33 -21.26 40.89
N HIS A 185 -6.89 -22.39 41.34
CA HIS A 185 -6.17 -23.36 42.16
C HIS A 185 -5.18 -24.21 41.31
N TRP A 186 -3.98 -23.65 41.13
CA TRP A 186 -2.92 -24.17 40.25
C TRP A 186 -1.73 -24.82 40.98
N MET A 187 -1.71 -24.84 42.32
CA MET A 187 -0.49 -25.17 43.05
C MET A 187 -0.06 -26.63 42.88
N ASP A 188 -1.00 -27.57 42.92
CA ASP A 188 -0.75 -29.00 42.62
C ASP A 188 -0.18 -29.18 41.21
N MET A 189 -0.80 -28.53 40.22
CA MET A 189 -0.33 -28.52 38.83
C MET A 189 1.09 -27.95 38.73
N LYS A 190 1.35 -26.81 39.35
CA LYS A 190 2.66 -26.13 39.29
C LYS A 190 3.76 -26.97 39.91
N LEU A 191 3.49 -27.59 41.06
CA LEU A 191 4.44 -28.45 41.74
C LEU A 191 4.74 -29.72 40.93
N SER A 192 3.73 -30.31 40.29
CA SER A 192 3.94 -31.45 39.39
C SER A 192 4.83 -31.12 38.17
N LEU A 193 4.79 -29.88 37.65
CA LEU A 193 5.72 -29.45 36.60
C LEU A 193 7.16 -29.36 37.10
N PHE A 194 7.36 -28.97 38.36
CA PHE A 194 8.69 -28.96 38.97
C PHE A 194 9.20 -30.38 39.18
N GLU A 195 8.34 -31.30 39.65
CA GLU A 195 8.66 -32.73 39.73
C GLU A 195 9.06 -33.29 38.36
N ALA A 196 8.26 -33.03 37.31
CA ALA A 196 8.59 -33.48 35.97
C ALA A 196 9.95 -32.96 35.49
N ARG A 197 10.23 -31.67 35.72
CA ARG A 197 11.52 -31.07 35.38
C ARG A 197 12.68 -31.71 36.13
N ASP A 198 12.51 -31.98 37.42
CA ASP A 198 13.53 -32.61 38.26
C ASP A 198 13.80 -34.06 37.82
N GLU A 199 12.78 -34.73 37.27
CA GLU A 199 12.90 -36.06 36.63
C GLU A 199 13.36 -36.01 35.16
N GLY A 200 13.64 -34.81 34.62
CA GLY A 200 14.13 -34.62 33.26
C GLY A 200 13.05 -34.66 32.16
N GLY A 201 11.77 -34.60 32.54
CA GLY A 201 10.64 -34.46 31.61
C GLY A 201 10.34 -33.00 31.25
N ASP A 202 9.56 -32.82 30.19
CA ASP A 202 9.08 -31.53 29.71
C ASP A 202 7.80 -31.07 30.41
N PHE A 203 6.97 -32.03 30.81
CA PHE A 203 5.62 -31.79 31.30
C PHE A 203 5.16 -32.88 32.25
N SER A 204 4.05 -32.64 32.96
CA SER A 204 3.47 -33.59 33.90
C SER A 204 2.03 -33.96 33.56
N VAL A 205 1.58 -35.09 34.10
CA VAL A 205 0.17 -35.44 34.23
C VAL A 205 -0.11 -35.84 35.69
N LEU A 206 -1.21 -35.34 36.24
CA LEU A 206 -1.63 -35.66 37.60
C LEU A 206 -2.67 -36.80 37.61
N THR A 207 -2.72 -37.50 38.74
CA THR A 207 -3.74 -38.51 39.03
C THR A 207 -4.62 -38.11 40.21
N ASP A 208 -5.71 -38.85 40.41
CA ASP A 208 -6.40 -38.92 41.70
C ASP A 208 -5.58 -39.76 42.72
N ALA A 209 -6.12 -39.89 43.94
CA ALA A 209 -5.49 -40.65 45.02
C ALA A 209 -5.44 -42.16 44.76
N GLU A 210 -6.24 -42.64 43.81
CA GLU A 210 -6.33 -44.04 43.40
C GLU A 210 -5.50 -44.36 42.14
N GLY A 211 -4.77 -43.38 41.59
CA GLY A 211 -3.88 -43.57 40.44
C GLY A 211 -4.56 -43.43 39.06
N TYR A 212 -5.80 -42.93 39.00
CA TYR A 212 -6.47 -42.63 37.74
C TYR A 212 -6.07 -41.25 37.24
N LEU A 213 -5.84 -41.13 35.93
CA LEU A 213 -5.49 -39.89 35.26
C LEU A 213 -6.56 -38.83 35.47
N ALA A 214 -6.13 -37.62 35.81
CA ALA A 214 -6.96 -36.44 35.92
C ALA A 214 -6.67 -35.50 34.74
N GLU A 215 -5.73 -34.57 34.91
CA GLU A 215 -5.33 -33.64 33.86
C GLU A 215 -3.84 -33.31 33.93
N SER A 216 -3.32 -32.77 32.83
CA SER A 216 -2.02 -32.13 32.81
C SER A 216 -2.18 -30.64 33.12
N PRO A 217 -1.15 -29.95 33.62
CA PRO A 217 -1.21 -28.51 33.95
C PRO A 217 -1.73 -27.63 32.80
N GLY A 218 -3.01 -27.24 32.85
CA GLY A 218 -3.65 -26.46 31.80
C GLY A 218 -3.95 -27.23 30.49
N ALA A 219 -3.90 -28.56 30.50
CA ALA A 219 -4.14 -29.41 29.33
C ALA A 219 -4.88 -30.72 29.66
N ASN A 220 -5.68 -31.22 28.73
CA ASN A 220 -6.32 -32.53 28.85
C ASN A 220 -5.45 -33.63 28.23
N ILE A 221 -5.39 -34.79 28.88
CA ILE A 221 -4.64 -35.97 28.42
C ILE A 221 -5.52 -36.91 27.61
N PHE A 222 -4.92 -37.48 26.55
CA PHE A 222 -5.52 -38.48 25.69
C PHE A 222 -4.54 -39.63 25.45
N LEU A 223 -5.09 -40.83 25.32
CA LEU A 223 -4.34 -41.99 24.84
C LEU A 223 -5.17 -42.77 23.81
N LEU A 224 -4.51 -43.28 22.79
CA LEU A 224 -5.08 -44.11 21.74
C LEU A 224 -4.70 -45.57 21.99
N LYS A 225 -5.67 -46.48 21.93
CA LYS A 225 -5.45 -47.92 21.90
C LYS A 225 -6.31 -48.59 20.83
N GLY A 226 -5.68 -49.22 19.86
CA GLY A 226 -6.31 -49.64 18.61
C GLY A 226 -6.97 -48.45 17.93
N ASP A 227 -8.25 -48.59 17.58
CA ASP A 227 -9.04 -47.52 16.95
C ASP A 227 -9.91 -46.73 17.97
N THR A 228 -9.56 -46.80 19.26
CA THR A 228 -10.30 -46.12 20.33
C THR A 228 -9.44 -45.10 21.06
N LEU A 229 -9.93 -43.86 21.09
CA LEU A 229 -9.35 -42.74 21.80
C LEU A 229 -9.98 -42.59 23.19
N TYR A 230 -9.16 -42.59 24.23
CA TYR A 230 -9.56 -42.51 25.63
C TYR A 230 -9.13 -41.18 26.25
N THR A 231 -9.96 -40.63 27.13
CA THR A 231 -9.65 -39.46 27.96
C THR A 231 -10.43 -39.56 29.28
N PRO A 232 -9.89 -39.06 30.41
CA PRO A 232 -10.55 -39.12 31.71
C PRO A 232 -11.97 -38.53 31.72
N ASP A 233 -12.87 -39.12 32.51
CA ASP A 233 -14.25 -38.65 32.74
C ASP A 233 -14.43 -37.78 33.99
N ASP A 234 -13.48 -37.82 34.92
CA ASP A 234 -13.51 -37.08 36.18
C ASP A 234 -12.14 -36.48 36.51
N GLY A 235 -12.09 -35.59 37.51
CA GLY A 235 -10.84 -34.98 37.98
C GLY A 235 -10.22 -33.93 37.05
N CYS A 236 -10.85 -33.63 35.91
CA CYS A 236 -10.30 -32.73 34.90
C CYS A 236 -11.29 -31.65 34.46
N LEU A 237 -10.77 -30.55 33.90
CA LEU A 237 -11.60 -29.57 33.21
C LEU A 237 -12.14 -30.13 31.89
N GLU A 238 -13.41 -29.88 31.60
CA GLU A 238 -14.01 -30.15 30.29
C GLU A 238 -13.54 -29.12 29.25
N GLY A 239 -12.31 -29.29 28.74
CA GLY A 239 -11.68 -28.36 27.81
C GLY A 239 -12.38 -28.23 26.46
N ILE A 240 -12.41 -27.02 25.89
CA ILE A 240 -12.93 -26.80 24.53
C ILE A 240 -12.06 -27.46 23.46
N THR A 241 -10.73 -27.45 23.61
CA THR A 241 -9.82 -28.20 22.73
C THR A 241 -10.02 -29.71 22.89
N ARG A 242 -10.32 -30.21 24.10
CA ARG A 242 -10.68 -31.62 24.34
C ARG A 242 -11.95 -32.01 23.61
N GLN A 243 -13.02 -31.21 23.75
CA GLN A 243 -14.26 -31.40 23.00
C GLN A 243 -14.00 -31.43 21.48
N THR A 244 -13.26 -30.43 20.98
CA THR A 244 -12.88 -30.33 19.56
C THR A 244 -12.12 -31.56 19.10
N THR A 245 -11.21 -32.08 19.92
CA THR A 245 -10.43 -33.27 19.59
C THR A 245 -11.31 -34.52 19.50
N LEU A 246 -12.28 -34.67 20.40
CA LEU A 246 -13.26 -35.77 20.33
C LEU A 246 -14.12 -35.68 19.06
N GLU A 247 -14.52 -34.48 18.65
CA GLU A 247 -15.27 -34.23 17.42
C GLU A 247 -14.43 -34.56 16.17
N LEU A 248 -13.19 -34.07 16.10
CA LEU A 248 -12.26 -34.37 15.01
C LEU A 248 -11.89 -35.85 14.94
N ALA A 249 -11.72 -36.52 16.08
CA ALA A 249 -11.46 -37.95 16.14
C ALA A 249 -12.61 -38.75 15.51
N ARG A 250 -13.86 -38.41 15.82
CA ARG A 250 -15.04 -39.04 15.20
C ARG A 250 -15.14 -38.73 13.71
N GLU A 251 -14.82 -37.50 13.30
CA GLU A 251 -14.76 -37.13 11.88
C GLU A 251 -13.74 -37.98 11.11
N LEU A 252 -12.61 -38.27 11.75
CA LEU A 252 -11.54 -39.13 11.21
C LEU A 252 -11.83 -40.64 11.36
N GLY A 253 -12.98 -41.03 11.93
CA GLY A 253 -13.42 -42.42 12.06
C GLY A 253 -12.92 -43.15 13.31
N LEU A 254 -12.31 -42.45 14.27
CA LEU A 254 -11.92 -43.04 15.56
C LEU A 254 -13.12 -43.17 16.50
N SER A 255 -13.18 -44.27 17.25
CA SER A 255 -14.09 -44.40 18.38
C SER A 255 -13.57 -43.57 19.56
N THR A 256 -14.47 -42.93 20.32
CA THR A 256 -14.07 -42.10 21.48
C THR A 256 -14.72 -42.59 22.77
N ARG A 257 -13.93 -42.76 23.84
CA ARG A 257 -14.41 -43.11 25.19
C ARG A 257 -13.97 -42.08 26.22
N VAL A 258 -14.94 -41.60 26.99
CA VAL A 258 -14.74 -40.72 28.15
C VAL A 258 -15.07 -41.55 29.38
N GLU A 259 -14.04 -42.07 30.04
CA GLU A 259 -14.16 -43.01 31.17
C GLU A 259 -12.94 -42.88 32.09
N ARG A 260 -12.97 -43.51 33.27
CA ARG A 260 -11.81 -43.57 34.17
C ARG A 260 -10.65 -44.30 33.50
N VAL A 261 -9.51 -43.63 33.38
CA VAL A 261 -8.27 -44.18 32.79
C VAL A 261 -7.20 -44.27 33.86
N HIS A 262 -6.65 -45.47 34.09
CA HIS A 262 -5.55 -45.66 35.04
C HIS A 262 -4.22 -45.21 34.43
N ALA A 263 -3.33 -44.59 35.22
CA ALA A 263 -2.08 -44.02 34.69
C ALA A 263 -1.16 -45.06 34.01
N GLU A 264 -1.17 -46.31 34.48
CA GLU A 264 -0.43 -47.42 33.86
C GLU A 264 -0.83 -47.69 32.40
N GLN A 265 -2.04 -47.29 31.99
CA GLN A 265 -2.49 -47.45 30.61
C GLN A 265 -1.70 -46.57 29.63
N LEU A 266 -1.03 -45.50 30.10
CA LEU A 266 -0.17 -44.66 29.26
C LEU A 266 1.01 -45.45 28.66
N LEU A 267 1.60 -46.36 29.43
CA LEU A 267 2.75 -47.17 28.99
C LEU A 267 2.37 -48.24 27.96
N THR A 268 1.10 -48.62 27.90
CA THR A 268 0.60 -49.63 26.95
C THR A 268 -0.19 -49.00 25.81
N ALA A 269 -0.35 -47.68 25.78
CA ALA A 269 -1.03 -46.95 24.72
C ALA A 269 -0.24 -47.01 23.40
N ASP A 270 -0.97 -46.98 22.29
CA ASP A 270 -0.37 -46.90 20.95
C ASP A 270 0.05 -45.46 20.64
N GLU A 271 -0.72 -44.45 21.07
CA GLU A 271 -0.31 -43.03 21.01
C GLU A 271 -0.77 -42.29 22.26
N VAL A 272 -0.05 -41.25 22.66
CA VAL A 272 -0.41 -40.36 23.76
C VAL A 272 -0.25 -38.92 23.29
N PHE A 273 -1.18 -38.05 23.67
CA PHE A 273 -1.09 -36.62 23.37
C PHE A 273 -1.87 -35.80 24.40
N ILE A 274 -1.53 -34.52 24.52
CA ILE A 274 -2.21 -33.56 25.38
C ILE A 274 -2.85 -32.46 24.52
N THR A 275 -3.87 -31.79 25.06
CA THR A 275 -4.60 -30.73 24.34
C THR A 275 -4.75 -29.48 25.19
N SER A 276 -4.49 -28.31 24.61
CA SER A 276 -4.65 -27.02 25.29
C SER A 276 -5.03 -25.89 24.33
N THR A 277 -5.48 -24.76 24.85
CA THR A 277 -5.81 -23.57 24.03
C THR A 277 -4.58 -22.98 23.33
N ALA A 278 -3.42 -23.00 24.01
CA ALA A 278 -2.17 -22.37 23.58
C ALA A 278 -1.26 -23.32 22.77
N GLY A 279 -1.52 -24.63 22.84
CA GLY A 279 -0.73 -25.65 22.14
C GLY A 279 -1.49 -26.40 21.05
N GLY A 280 -2.82 -26.30 21.02
CA GLY A 280 -3.67 -27.15 20.20
C GLY A 280 -3.57 -28.60 20.65
N ILE A 281 -3.45 -29.53 19.70
CA ILE A 281 -3.20 -30.95 19.95
C ILE A 281 -1.68 -31.17 19.91
N MET A 282 -1.08 -31.67 20.99
CA MET A 282 0.37 -31.81 21.11
C MET A 282 0.77 -33.24 21.45
N PRO A 283 1.62 -33.88 20.63
CA PRO A 283 2.04 -35.26 20.86
C PRO A 283 2.88 -35.44 22.12
N VAL A 284 2.78 -36.62 22.73
CA VAL A 284 3.67 -37.10 23.78
C VAL A 284 4.52 -38.23 23.20
N GLY A 285 5.84 -38.06 23.25
CA GLY A 285 6.83 -39.00 22.71
C GLY A 285 7.27 -40.03 23.76
N ARG A 286 7.36 -39.62 25.03
CA ARG A 286 7.70 -40.50 26.15
C ARG A 286 6.79 -40.30 27.34
N VAL A 287 6.60 -41.38 28.11
CA VAL A 287 5.94 -41.35 29.42
C VAL A 287 6.86 -42.01 30.43
N ASP A 288 7.23 -41.29 31.50
CA ASP A 288 8.18 -41.75 32.53
C ASP A 288 9.51 -42.28 31.94
N GLY A 289 9.99 -41.65 30.87
CA GLY A 289 11.22 -42.02 30.16
C GLY A 289 11.05 -43.12 29.10
N GLU A 290 9.94 -43.84 29.10
CA GLU A 290 9.64 -44.91 28.13
C GLU A 290 8.96 -44.37 26.87
N LEU A 291 9.26 -44.97 25.70
CA LEU A 291 8.67 -44.53 24.42
C LEU A 291 7.17 -44.82 24.36
N ALA A 292 6.36 -43.78 24.14
CA ALA A 292 4.92 -43.92 23.95
C ALA A 292 4.64 -44.69 22.64
N GLY A 293 3.94 -45.83 22.74
CA GLY A 293 3.69 -46.70 21.58
C GLY A 293 4.94 -47.38 21.00
N GLY A 294 6.06 -47.39 21.73
CA GLY A 294 7.30 -48.05 21.30
C GLY A 294 7.98 -47.42 20.08
N ARG A 295 7.71 -46.15 19.78
CA ARG A 295 8.28 -45.41 18.64
C ARG A 295 8.88 -44.07 19.05
N GLU A 296 9.83 -43.58 18.26
CA GLU A 296 10.30 -42.20 18.36
C GLU A 296 9.37 -41.26 17.59
N GLY A 297 9.05 -40.10 18.18
CA GLY A 297 8.22 -39.09 17.57
C GLY A 297 6.71 -39.35 17.65
N PRO A 298 5.90 -38.43 17.10
CA PRO A 298 4.45 -38.48 17.17
C PRO A 298 3.87 -39.64 16.37
N GLY A 299 2.72 -40.14 16.84
CA GLY A 299 1.96 -41.15 16.12
C GLY A 299 1.16 -40.59 14.95
N GLU A 300 0.75 -41.49 14.06
CA GLU A 300 0.05 -41.13 12.82
C GLU A 300 -1.27 -40.42 13.10
N TRP A 301 -2.04 -40.90 14.07
CA TRP A 301 -3.34 -40.31 14.41
C TRP A 301 -3.20 -38.97 15.07
N THR A 302 -2.21 -38.83 15.96
CA THR A 302 -1.88 -37.56 16.60
C THR A 302 -1.48 -36.51 15.57
N CYS A 303 -0.65 -36.89 14.58
CA CYS A 303 -0.29 -35.97 13.49
C CYS A 303 -1.51 -35.54 12.67
N ARG A 304 -2.37 -36.49 12.28
CA ARG A 304 -3.59 -36.18 11.53
C ARG A 304 -4.51 -35.23 12.30
N LEU A 305 -4.71 -35.48 13.58
CA LEU A 305 -5.53 -34.64 14.44
C LEU A 305 -4.94 -33.23 14.57
N HIS A 306 -3.63 -33.13 14.80
CA HIS A 306 -2.92 -31.85 14.90
C HIS A 306 -3.03 -31.02 13.62
N ASP A 307 -2.68 -31.62 12.47
CA ASP A 307 -2.68 -30.93 11.19
C ASP A 307 -4.10 -30.49 10.80
N LEU A 308 -5.10 -31.36 11.03
CA LEU A 308 -6.50 -31.06 10.74
C LEU A 308 -7.03 -29.92 11.61
N TYR A 309 -6.70 -29.93 12.91
CA TYR A 309 -7.13 -28.91 13.87
C TYR A 309 -6.69 -27.52 13.40
N TRP A 310 -5.41 -27.33 13.10
CA TRP A 310 -4.86 -26.04 12.71
C TRP A 310 -5.27 -25.60 11.31
N THR A 311 -5.26 -26.53 10.35
CA THR A 311 -5.68 -26.24 8.97
C THR A 311 -7.12 -25.72 8.93
N LYS A 312 -8.03 -26.36 9.67
CA LYS A 312 -9.42 -25.90 9.75
C LYS A 312 -9.53 -24.53 10.44
N ARG A 313 -8.78 -24.30 11.52
CA ARG A 313 -8.79 -22.99 12.21
C ARG A 313 -8.37 -21.84 11.31
N TRP A 314 -7.32 -22.03 10.51
CA TRP A 314 -6.86 -21.02 9.54
C TRP A 314 -7.83 -20.78 8.38
N GLN A 315 -8.78 -21.69 8.16
CA GLN A 315 -9.90 -21.54 7.21
C GLN A 315 -11.13 -20.88 7.85
N GLY A 316 -11.04 -20.40 9.10
CA GLY A 316 -12.16 -19.77 9.83
C GLY A 316 -13.16 -20.77 10.42
N TRP A 317 -12.85 -22.06 10.50
CA TRP A 317 -13.74 -23.07 11.07
C TRP A 317 -14.06 -22.77 12.54
N LEU A 318 -15.35 -22.57 12.83
CA LEU A 318 -15.87 -22.18 14.15
C LEU A 318 -15.21 -20.89 14.71
N GLY A 319 -14.73 -20.03 13.82
CA GLY A 319 -14.05 -18.79 14.16
C GLY A 319 -15.00 -17.58 14.17
N THR A 320 -14.96 -16.78 15.24
CA THR A 320 -15.57 -15.46 15.27
C THR A 320 -14.57 -14.44 14.72
N PRO A 321 -14.85 -13.75 13.59
CA PRO A 321 -13.91 -12.81 12.99
C PRO A 321 -13.76 -11.53 13.83
N VAL A 322 -12.56 -10.97 13.87
CA VAL A 322 -12.28 -9.66 14.47
C VAL A 322 -11.95 -8.65 13.38
N GLU A 323 -12.68 -7.53 13.35
CA GLU A 323 -12.37 -6.40 12.48
C GLU A 323 -11.18 -5.61 13.03
N LEU A 324 -9.98 -5.90 12.53
CA LEU A 324 -8.75 -5.28 13.00
C LEU A 324 -8.58 -3.84 12.50
N LEU A 325 -7.91 -3.02 13.31
CA LEU A 325 -7.61 -1.63 12.97
C LEU A 325 -6.71 -1.55 11.73
N GLN A 326 -7.06 -0.62 10.85
CA GLN A 326 -6.15 -0.15 9.80
C GLN A 326 -5.33 1.00 10.37
N GLN A 327 -4.11 1.18 9.88
CA GLN A 327 -3.30 2.33 10.24
C GLN A 327 -4.11 3.61 9.99
N PRO A 328 -4.45 4.38 11.03
CA PRO A 328 -5.08 5.66 10.84
C PRO A 328 -4.12 6.47 9.98
N ALA A 329 -4.68 7.13 8.95
CA ALA A 329 -3.90 8.11 8.22
C ALA A 329 -3.28 9.07 9.24
N PRO A 330 -2.01 9.46 9.10
CA PRO A 330 -1.43 10.46 9.99
C PRO A 330 -2.36 11.66 9.98
N ASP A 331 -3.03 11.90 11.12
CA ASP A 331 -3.92 13.03 11.28
C ASP A 331 -3.04 14.26 11.19
N SER A 332 -3.05 14.90 10.02
CA SER A 332 -2.32 16.15 9.86
C SER A 332 -3.00 17.12 10.83
N ARG A 333 -2.28 17.59 11.84
CA ARG A 333 -2.79 18.62 12.80
C ARG A 333 -3.35 19.88 12.10
N LEU A 334 -3.09 20.02 10.79
CA LEU A 334 -3.51 21.09 9.90
C LEU A 334 -4.93 20.90 9.32
N VAL A 335 -5.41 19.67 9.10
CA VAL A 335 -6.73 19.39 8.50
C VAL A 335 -7.61 18.66 9.53
N ARG A 336 -8.22 19.45 10.43
CA ARG A 336 -8.95 18.93 11.60
C ARG A 336 -10.38 18.44 11.30
N ASP A 337 -10.98 18.95 10.22
CA ASP A 337 -12.31 18.56 9.75
C ASP A 337 -12.34 18.61 8.21
N THR A 338 -12.31 17.44 7.58
CA THR A 338 -12.33 17.29 6.13
C THR A 338 -13.62 17.85 5.52
N GLN A 339 -14.78 17.69 6.17
CA GLN A 339 -16.06 18.17 5.61
C GLN A 339 -16.17 19.69 5.66
N GLN A 340 -15.72 20.31 6.75
CA GLN A 340 -15.61 21.76 6.83
C GLN A 340 -14.65 22.30 5.76
N SER A 341 -13.49 21.66 5.59
CA SER A 341 -12.49 22.06 4.60
C SER A 341 -13.03 21.96 3.16
N LEU A 342 -13.79 20.90 2.84
CA LEU A 342 -14.44 20.75 1.53
C LEU A 342 -15.50 21.82 1.27
N ARG A 343 -16.29 22.23 2.28
CA ARG A 343 -17.25 23.34 2.12
C ARG A 343 -16.53 24.67 1.88
N ALA A 344 -15.41 24.90 2.57
CA ALA A 344 -14.60 26.09 2.35
C ALA A 344 -14.01 26.10 0.94
N ASP A 345 -13.52 24.95 0.46
CA ASP A 345 -13.02 24.78 -0.89
C ASP A 345 -14.10 25.10 -1.96
N GLN A 346 -15.30 24.53 -1.83
CA GLN A 346 -16.46 24.83 -2.70
C GLN A 346 -16.78 26.34 -2.77
N ALA A 347 -16.63 27.04 -1.64
CA ALA A 347 -17.01 28.44 -1.51
C ALA A 347 -15.89 29.41 -1.93
N HIS A 348 -14.63 29.00 -1.87
CA HIS A 348 -13.49 29.93 -1.87
C HIS A 348 -12.35 29.57 -2.83
N HIS A 349 -12.34 28.38 -3.43
CA HIS A 349 -11.25 27.93 -4.30
C HIS A 349 -11.69 27.79 -5.77
N ILE A 350 -10.96 28.46 -6.67
CA ILE A 350 -11.13 28.34 -8.12
C ILE A 350 -10.19 27.25 -8.63
N HIS A 351 -10.76 26.10 -9.00
CA HIS A 351 -9.98 24.97 -9.47
C HIS A 351 -9.50 25.14 -10.92
N PRO A 352 -8.26 24.72 -11.25
CA PRO A 352 -7.76 24.72 -12.61
C PRO A 352 -8.51 23.68 -13.48
N PHE A 353 -8.70 23.99 -14.75
CA PHE A 353 -9.32 23.08 -15.75
C PHE A 353 -10.59 22.37 -15.26
N SER A 354 -11.46 23.12 -14.57
CA SER A 354 -12.68 22.60 -13.94
C SER A 354 -13.88 23.46 -14.32
N TYR A 355 -15.09 22.89 -14.28
CA TYR A 355 -16.34 23.63 -14.42
C TYR A 355 -16.66 24.36 -13.09
N PRO A 356 -16.60 25.70 -13.03
CA PRO A 356 -16.70 26.41 -11.75
C PRO A 356 -18.06 26.24 -11.06
N ASP A 357 -19.14 26.11 -11.83
CA ASP A 357 -20.49 25.85 -11.34
C ASP A 357 -20.62 24.46 -10.69
N ARG A 358 -20.01 23.43 -11.29
CA ARG A 358 -19.98 22.07 -10.71
C ARG A 358 -19.19 22.02 -9.41
N VAL A 359 -17.98 22.61 -9.39
CA VAL A 359 -17.17 22.71 -8.16
C VAL A 359 -17.93 23.43 -7.06
N ARG A 360 -18.57 24.56 -7.38
CA ARG A 360 -19.38 25.33 -6.42
C ARG A 360 -20.59 24.54 -5.90
N ALA A 361 -21.15 23.64 -6.69
CA ALA A 361 -22.23 22.74 -6.29
C ALA A 361 -21.74 21.56 -5.42
N GLY A 362 -20.43 21.43 -5.22
CA GLY A 362 -19.83 20.30 -4.50
C GLY A 362 -19.78 19.01 -5.33
N ASP A 363 -19.96 19.10 -6.64
CA ASP A 363 -19.84 17.99 -7.59
C ASP A 363 -18.37 17.71 -7.90
N PHE A 364 -17.63 17.29 -6.86
CA PHE A 364 -16.24 16.91 -6.98
C PHE A 364 -16.15 15.55 -7.67
N ARG A 365 -15.41 15.47 -8.79
CA ARG A 365 -15.14 14.19 -9.45
C ARG A 365 -14.44 13.21 -8.49
N ARG A 366 -13.53 13.70 -7.64
CA ARG A 366 -12.76 12.93 -6.64
C ARG A 366 -12.35 13.81 -5.46
N VAL A 367 -12.25 13.21 -4.28
CA VAL A 367 -11.62 13.82 -3.09
C VAL A 367 -10.55 12.85 -2.57
N ILE A 368 -9.28 13.13 -2.86
CA ILE A 368 -8.16 12.28 -2.47
C ILE A 368 -7.63 12.69 -1.10
N GLN A 369 -7.46 11.71 -0.21
CA GLN A 369 -7.02 11.92 1.18
C GLN A 369 -5.59 11.42 1.42
N ARG A 370 -5.19 10.33 0.77
CA ARG A 370 -3.87 9.70 0.94
C ARG A 370 -3.38 9.15 -0.40
N CYS A 371 -2.07 9.05 -0.56
CA CYS A 371 -1.47 8.29 -1.64
C CYS A 371 -0.34 7.42 -1.10
N GLU A 372 -0.14 6.23 -1.67
CA GLU A 372 0.93 5.30 -1.29
C GLU A 372 1.34 4.43 -2.48
N GLY A 373 2.64 4.31 -2.77
CA GLY A 373 3.14 3.53 -3.90
C GLY A 373 2.56 4.03 -5.23
N VAL A 374 1.72 3.23 -5.88
CA VAL A 374 1.04 3.59 -7.14
C VAL A 374 -0.43 3.98 -6.93
N TYR A 375 -0.86 4.11 -5.68
CA TYR A 375 -2.27 4.25 -5.34
C TYR A 375 -2.63 5.64 -4.82
N GLN A 376 -3.82 6.10 -5.20
CA GLN A 376 -4.53 7.20 -4.55
C GLN A 376 -5.71 6.63 -3.76
N ILE A 377 -5.97 7.16 -2.58
CA ILE A 377 -7.02 6.72 -1.67
C ILE A 377 -7.94 7.91 -1.39
N ASP A 378 -9.23 7.74 -1.67
CA ASP A 378 -10.22 8.79 -1.51
C ASP A 378 -10.68 8.96 -0.04
N ASN A 379 -11.49 9.99 0.20
CA ASN A 379 -12.06 10.28 1.52
C ASN A 379 -13.11 9.28 2.00
N ARG A 380 -13.42 8.24 1.21
CA ARG A 380 -14.28 7.10 1.57
C ARG A 380 -13.47 5.82 1.79
N GLY A 381 -12.14 5.88 1.68
CA GLY A 381 -11.24 4.75 1.81
C GLY A 381 -11.10 3.90 0.54
N ALA A 382 -11.71 4.28 -0.57
CA ALA A 382 -11.56 3.57 -1.83
C ALA A 382 -10.17 3.82 -2.42
N ARG A 383 -9.55 2.75 -2.91
CA ARG A 383 -8.16 2.73 -3.38
C ARG A 383 -8.13 2.58 -4.90
N TYR A 384 -7.35 3.44 -5.56
CA TYR A 384 -7.25 3.51 -7.02
C TYR A 384 -5.81 3.39 -7.47
N ILE A 385 -5.50 2.53 -8.44
CA ILE A 385 -4.23 2.60 -9.15
C ILE A 385 -4.23 3.88 -9.97
N ASP A 386 -3.24 4.73 -9.73
CA ASP A 386 -3.00 5.90 -10.54
C ASP A 386 -2.16 5.52 -11.77
N ALA A 387 -2.86 5.22 -12.86
CA ALA A 387 -2.22 4.88 -14.12
C ALA A 387 -1.75 6.13 -14.90
N VAL A 388 -1.70 7.32 -14.28
CA VAL A 388 -1.25 8.57 -14.92
C VAL A 388 -0.21 9.34 -14.11
N SER A 389 0.31 8.77 -13.01
CA SER A 389 1.32 9.39 -12.14
C SER A 389 0.95 10.83 -11.73
N GLY A 390 -0.30 11.04 -11.32
CA GLY A 390 -0.91 12.33 -11.07
C GLY A 390 -1.19 13.08 -12.37
N LEU A 391 -0.20 13.83 -12.84
CA LEU A 391 -0.22 14.54 -14.12
C LEU A 391 1.08 14.27 -14.89
N ALA A 392 1.38 12.99 -15.07
CA ALA A 392 2.63 12.47 -15.63
C ALA A 392 3.87 13.01 -14.88
N CYS A 393 3.80 13.05 -13.55
CA CYS A 393 4.84 13.66 -12.72
C CYS A 393 5.37 12.75 -11.60
N VAL A 394 4.56 11.91 -10.96
CA VAL A 394 4.97 11.10 -9.80
C VAL A 394 5.73 9.83 -10.23
N ASN A 395 6.90 10.01 -10.85
CA ASN A 395 7.67 8.93 -11.48
C ASN A 395 8.09 7.84 -10.49
N ILE A 396 8.56 8.19 -9.29
CA ILE A 396 9.06 7.23 -8.27
C ILE A 396 7.97 6.67 -7.33
N GLY A 397 6.70 7.04 -7.55
CA GLY A 397 5.56 6.70 -6.70
C GLY A 397 5.34 7.62 -5.50
N TYR A 398 4.22 7.40 -4.81
CA TYR A 398 3.73 8.16 -3.67
C TYR A 398 4.25 7.64 -2.32
N GLY A 399 4.25 8.51 -1.31
CA GLY A 399 4.47 8.12 0.09
C GLY A 399 5.89 7.64 0.41
N ARG A 400 6.91 8.10 -0.32
CA ARG A 400 8.31 7.76 -0.04
C ARG A 400 8.79 8.46 1.23
N GLU A 401 8.99 7.72 2.32
CA GLU A 401 9.45 8.28 3.60
C GLU A 401 10.78 9.04 3.45
N GLU A 402 11.73 8.48 2.69
CA GLU A 402 13.03 9.13 2.44
C GLU A 402 12.92 10.51 1.76
N MET A 403 11.82 10.76 1.02
CA MET A 403 11.53 12.10 0.47
C MET A 403 11.04 13.07 1.55
N ALA A 404 10.17 12.59 2.45
CA ALA A 404 9.68 13.37 3.57
C ALA A 404 10.84 13.76 4.51
N GLU A 405 11.72 12.80 4.82
CA GLU A 405 12.93 13.02 5.62
C GLU A 405 13.87 14.03 4.96
N THR A 406 14.11 13.90 3.65
CA THR A 406 14.94 14.85 2.87
C THR A 406 14.39 16.27 2.94
N MET A 407 13.08 16.44 2.74
CA MET A 407 12.43 17.75 2.85
C MET A 407 12.54 18.33 4.26
N ALA A 408 12.31 17.51 5.28
CA ALA A 408 12.38 17.93 6.67
C ALA A 408 13.81 18.37 7.04
N GLU A 409 14.82 17.62 6.60
CA GLU A 409 16.23 17.93 6.87
C GLU A 409 16.72 19.18 6.15
N ALA A 410 16.42 19.30 4.85
CA ALA A 410 16.74 20.50 4.09
C ALA A 410 16.05 21.74 4.68
N THR A 411 14.81 21.60 5.14
CA THR A 411 14.06 22.70 5.78
C THR A 411 14.69 23.11 7.11
N ARG A 412 15.12 22.16 7.95
CA ARG A 412 15.82 22.45 9.21
C ARG A 412 17.17 23.13 8.98
N THR A 413 17.88 22.73 7.93
CA THR A 413 19.23 23.21 7.63
C THR A 413 19.21 24.57 6.95
N LEU A 414 18.43 24.71 5.86
CA LEU A 414 18.32 25.93 5.07
C LEU A 414 16.92 26.01 4.46
N SER A 415 15.98 26.55 5.24
CA SER A 415 14.57 26.65 4.84
C SER A 415 14.38 27.49 3.57
N PHE A 416 15.11 28.59 3.42
CA PHE A 416 15.07 29.44 2.24
C PHE A 416 16.33 30.31 2.12
N HIS A 417 16.83 30.47 0.89
CA HIS A 417 17.82 31.48 0.54
C HIS A 417 17.65 31.83 -0.95
N PRO A 418 17.62 33.12 -1.34
CA PRO A 418 17.51 33.50 -2.75
C PRO A 418 18.79 33.15 -3.54
N SER A 419 18.66 32.95 -4.84
CA SER A 419 19.78 32.82 -5.81
C SER A 419 20.08 34.13 -6.55
N PHE A 420 19.60 35.27 -6.03
CA PHE A 420 19.83 36.61 -6.57
C PHE A 420 21.16 37.19 -6.05
N TRP A 421 21.69 38.23 -6.71
CA TRP A 421 22.85 39.02 -6.23
C TRP A 421 24.08 38.17 -5.91
N GLU A 422 24.49 37.36 -6.89
CA GLU A 422 25.69 36.52 -6.79
C GLU A 422 25.66 35.52 -5.60
N CYS A 423 24.49 35.25 -5.05
CA CYS A 423 24.32 34.33 -3.94
C CYS A 423 24.14 32.89 -4.42
N VAL A 424 24.74 31.96 -3.68
CA VAL A 424 24.65 30.51 -3.96
C VAL A 424 24.35 29.75 -2.67
N ASN A 425 23.59 28.66 -2.79
CA ASN A 425 23.40 27.69 -1.72
C ASN A 425 23.92 26.31 -2.14
N PRO A 426 24.44 25.51 -1.20
CA PRO A 426 25.11 24.24 -1.52
C PRO A 426 24.18 23.23 -2.21
N TYR A 427 22.89 23.19 -1.87
CA TYR A 427 21.93 22.30 -2.52
C TYR A 427 21.72 22.64 -3.99
N SER A 428 21.58 23.92 -4.32
CA SER A 428 21.46 24.38 -5.71
C SER A 428 22.72 24.12 -6.53
N ALA A 429 23.90 24.32 -5.94
CA ALA A 429 25.18 24.04 -6.60
C ALA A 429 25.33 22.54 -6.89
N ALA A 430 25.02 21.69 -5.92
CA ALA A 430 25.01 20.23 -6.10
C ALA A 430 23.97 19.79 -7.13
N LEU A 431 22.80 20.44 -7.20
CA LEU A 431 21.80 20.13 -8.22
C LEU A 431 22.30 20.49 -9.63
N VAL A 432 23.01 21.61 -9.80
CA VAL A 432 23.65 21.94 -11.10
C VAL A 432 24.64 20.86 -11.51
N GLU A 433 25.48 20.39 -10.58
CA GLU A 433 26.42 19.28 -10.85
C GLU A 433 25.69 18.01 -11.27
N GLN A 434 24.63 17.62 -10.56
CA GLN A 434 23.85 16.43 -10.89
C GLN A 434 23.09 16.58 -12.21
N LEU A 435 22.49 17.73 -12.49
CA LEU A 435 21.82 17.97 -13.76
C LEU A 435 22.80 17.90 -14.92
N ASN A 436 23.99 18.51 -14.80
CA ASN A 436 25.04 18.44 -15.81
C ASN A 436 25.48 17.01 -16.14
N ARG A 437 25.27 16.05 -15.22
CA ARG A 437 25.60 14.64 -15.42
C ARG A 437 24.47 13.85 -16.08
N VAL A 438 23.20 14.18 -15.80
CA VAL A 438 22.05 13.39 -16.29
C VAL A 438 21.38 13.99 -17.52
N THR A 439 21.52 15.29 -17.76
CA THR A 439 21.06 15.92 -19.00
C THR A 439 21.92 15.49 -20.19
N PRO A 440 21.42 15.62 -21.44
CA PRO A 440 22.19 15.32 -22.63
C PRO A 440 23.50 16.11 -22.68
N ASP A 441 24.58 15.47 -23.16
CA ASP A 441 25.97 15.95 -23.10
C ASP A 441 26.19 17.36 -23.68
N GLN A 442 25.32 17.81 -24.59
CA GLN A 442 25.40 19.13 -25.20
C GLN A 442 24.84 20.27 -24.34
N MET A 443 24.28 19.99 -23.16
CA MET A 443 23.80 20.98 -22.19
C MET A 443 24.91 21.38 -21.22
N ALA A 444 24.97 22.66 -20.80
CA ALA A 444 26.06 23.15 -19.95
C ALA A 444 25.65 24.19 -18.90
N HIS A 445 24.60 24.99 -19.14
CA HIS A 445 24.19 26.06 -18.23
C HIS A 445 22.74 25.86 -17.78
N PHE A 446 22.44 26.20 -16.52
CA PHE A 446 21.14 25.91 -15.90
C PHE A 446 20.52 27.15 -15.27
N PHE A 447 19.21 27.31 -15.45
CA PHE A 447 18.38 28.27 -14.75
C PHE A 447 17.22 27.55 -14.07
N PHE A 448 16.83 27.96 -12.86
CA PHE A 448 15.77 27.32 -12.08
C PHE A 448 14.50 28.18 -11.96
N ALA A 449 13.34 27.53 -12.03
CA ALA A 449 12.01 28.08 -11.77
C ALA A 449 11.16 27.07 -10.98
N ASN A 450 9.85 27.28 -10.85
CA ASN A 450 8.98 26.44 -10.00
C ASN A 450 8.02 25.54 -10.81
N SER A 451 7.66 25.97 -12.02
CA SER A 451 6.71 25.28 -12.91
C SER A 451 7.23 25.19 -14.34
N GLY A 452 6.68 24.25 -15.12
CA GLY A 452 6.97 24.16 -16.56
C GLY A 452 6.60 25.44 -17.31
N SER A 453 5.51 26.11 -16.94
CA SER A 453 5.10 27.40 -17.50
C SER A 453 6.18 28.47 -17.30
N GLU A 454 6.70 28.61 -16.08
CA GLU A 454 7.78 29.58 -15.81
C GLU A 454 9.09 29.22 -16.51
N ALA A 455 9.41 27.93 -16.63
CA ALA A 455 10.61 27.50 -17.33
C ALA A 455 10.52 27.76 -18.85
N ASN A 456 9.38 27.52 -19.47
CA ASN A 456 9.15 27.88 -20.87
C ASN A 456 9.18 29.40 -21.10
N ASP A 457 8.55 30.18 -20.21
CA ASP A 457 8.59 31.66 -20.27
C ASP A 457 10.05 32.15 -20.16
N THR A 458 10.80 31.58 -19.22
CA THR A 458 12.24 31.82 -19.08
C THR A 458 13.01 31.48 -20.34
N ALA A 459 12.80 30.31 -20.94
CA ALA A 459 13.47 29.90 -22.17
C ALA A 459 13.25 30.94 -23.28
N ILE A 460 12.03 31.46 -23.46
CA ILE A 460 11.77 32.49 -24.48
C ILE A 460 12.45 33.82 -24.15
N LYS A 461 12.50 34.23 -22.88
CA LYS A 461 13.26 35.42 -22.47
C LYS A 461 14.75 35.27 -22.79
N LEU A 462 15.33 34.10 -22.52
CA LEU A 462 16.73 33.80 -22.81
C LEU A 462 17.01 33.73 -24.32
N VAL A 463 16.09 33.19 -25.13
CA VAL A 463 16.17 33.24 -26.61
C VAL A 463 16.27 34.68 -27.11
N ARG A 464 15.40 35.57 -26.62
CA ARG A 464 15.40 36.99 -27.03
C ARG A 464 16.68 37.69 -26.60
N TRP A 465 17.17 37.42 -25.40
CA TRP A 465 18.42 38.02 -24.91
C TRP A 465 19.63 37.51 -25.69
N PHE A 466 19.72 36.19 -25.94
CA PHE A 466 20.73 35.60 -26.79
C PHE A 466 20.79 36.29 -28.15
N TRP A 467 19.65 36.40 -28.85
CA TRP A 467 19.63 37.04 -30.17
C TRP A 467 20.00 38.53 -30.15
N LYS A 468 19.64 39.25 -29.08
CA LYS A 468 20.12 40.61 -28.85
C LYS A 468 21.64 40.67 -28.71
N LEU A 469 22.24 39.76 -27.95
CA LEU A 469 23.70 39.66 -27.79
C LEU A 469 24.40 39.29 -29.10
N GLN A 470 23.75 38.49 -29.95
CA GLN A 470 24.22 38.16 -31.29
C GLN A 470 23.98 39.28 -32.33
N GLY A 471 23.48 40.45 -31.93
CA GLY A 471 23.21 41.57 -32.84
C GLY A 471 21.98 41.39 -33.75
N LYS A 472 21.08 40.45 -33.42
CA LYS A 472 19.85 40.14 -34.18
C LYS A 472 18.59 40.36 -33.31
N PRO A 473 18.34 41.58 -32.79
CA PRO A 473 17.28 41.81 -31.80
C PRO A 473 15.86 41.55 -32.31
N ASP A 474 15.64 41.51 -33.63
CA ASP A 474 14.32 41.24 -34.23
C ASP A 474 13.93 39.76 -34.23
N LYS A 475 14.87 38.83 -33.97
CA LYS A 475 14.63 37.38 -33.86
C LYS A 475 13.88 37.03 -32.57
N THR A 476 12.59 37.36 -32.54
CA THR A 476 11.74 37.32 -31.35
C THR A 476 10.50 36.43 -31.49
N HIS A 477 10.14 36.05 -32.72
CA HIS A 477 8.97 35.23 -33.02
C HIS A 477 9.26 33.77 -32.67
N ILE A 478 8.30 33.11 -32.02
CA ILE A 478 8.40 31.71 -31.59
C ILE A 478 7.37 30.87 -32.33
N ILE A 479 7.83 29.78 -32.95
CA ILE A 479 6.97 28.84 -33.65
C ILE A 479 6.75 27.62 -32.73
N SER A 480 5.48 27.29 -32.49
CA SER A 480 5.03 26.11 -31.74
C SER A 480 4.23 25.18 -32.68
N ARG A 481 3.52 24.19 -32.13
CA ARG A 481 2.68 23.25 -32.89
C ARG A 481 1.24 23.26 -32.39
N GLU A 482 0.31 23.00 -33.28
CA GLU A 482 -1.05 22.59 -32.93
C GLU A 482 -1.00 21.39 -31.98
N MET A 483 -1.96 21.31 -31.06
CA MET A 483 -2.02 20.28 -30.01
C MET A 483 -0.86 20.32 -29.00
N ALA A 484 0.08 21.26 -29.05
CA ALA A 484 1.18 21.32 -28.07
C ALA A 484 0.70 21.88 -26.72
N TYR A 485 1.39 21.54 -25.63
CA TYR A 485 1.15 22.14 -24.31
C TYR A 485 2.46 22.59 -23.67
N HIS A 486 2.62 23.90 -23.54
CA HIS A 486 3.83 24.54 -23.00
C HIS A 486 3.58 25.33 -21.71
N GLY A 487 2.38 25.21 -21.13
CA GLY A 487 2.00 25.87 -19.88
C GLY A 487 0.95 26.96 -20.05
N MET A 488 0.65 27.67 -18.97
CA MET A 488 -0.53 28.56 -18.84
C MET A 488 -0.24 30.00 -18.38
N ASN A 489 1.01 30.46 -18.37
CA ASN A 489 1.32 31.90 -18.34
C ASN A 489 0.86 32.55 -19.65
N LEU A 490 0.68 33.87 -19.72
CA LEU A 490 0.16 34.55 -20.92
C LEU A 490 0.90 34.16 -22.21
N LEU A 491 2.25 34.17 -22.18
CA LEU A 491 3.06 33.76 -23.32
C LEU A 491 3.00 32.25 -23.56
N THR A 492 3.14 31.43 -22.52
CA THR A 492 3.15 29.96 -22.70
C THR A 492 1.79 29.38 -23.07
N ALA A 493 0.69 30.01 -22.64
CA ALA A 493 -0.67 29.70 -23.08
C ALA A 493 -0.87 30.05 -24.56
N SER A 494 -0.15 31.07 -25.06
CA SER A 494 -0.09 31.37 -26.50
C SER A 494 0.73 30.32 -27.25
N LEU A 495 1.82 29.80 -26.65
CA LEU A 495 2.60 28.70 -27.24
C LEU A 495 1.82 27.38 -27.23
N THR A 496 1.01 27.12 -26.21
CA THR A 496 0.09 25.98 -26.14
C THR A 496 -0.85 26.01 -27.35
N GLY A 497 -0.86 24.93 -28.14
CA GLY A 497 -1.65 24.76 -29.36
C GLY A 497 -3.01 24.08 -29.13
N LEU A 498 -3.52 24.09 -27.89
CA LEU A 498 -4.85 23.58 -27.56
C LEU A 498 -5.87 24.70 -27.74
N ALA A 499 -6.66 24.63 -28.81
CA ALA A 499 -7.62 25.69 -29.18
C ALA A 499 -8.56 26.13 -28.05
N PRO A 500 -9.10 25.23 -27.17
CA PRO A 500 -9.97 25.66 -26.06
C PRO A 500 -9.29 26.58 -25.04
N CYS A 501 -7.96 26.62 -24.98
CA CYS A 501 -7.23 27.45 -24.01
C CYS A 501 -7.17 28.94 -24.41
N HIS A 502 -7.56 29.31 -25.63
CA HIS A 502 -7.32 30.66 -26.16
C HIS A 502 -8.49 31.65 -25.99
N PRO A 503 -9.77 31.29 -26.29
CA PRO A 503 -10.85 32.27 -26.38
C PRO A 503 -11.12 33.04 -25.08
N GLN A 504 -10.98 32.39 -23.93
CA GLN A 504 -11.25 32.99 -22.62
C GLN A 504 -10.27 34.11 -22.25
N PHE A 505 -9.06 34.11 -22.83
CA PHE A 505 -7.96 34.99 -22.43
C PHE A 505 -7.44 35.87 -23.57
N GLY A 506 -8.09 35.84 -24.74
CA GLY A 506 -7.69 36.66 -25.89
C GLY A 506 -6.33 36.27 -26.47
N LEU A 507 -6.04 34.97 -26.55
CA LEU A 507 -4.79 34.41 -27.04
C LEU A 507 -4.90 33.93 -28.49
N PRO A 508 -3.76 33.69 -29.20
CA PRO A 508 -2.37 33.94 -28.78
C PRO A 508 -1.97 35.42 -28.80
N VAL A 509 -0.96 35.78 -27.99
CA VAL A 509 -0.29 37.08 -28.09
C VAL A 509 0.54 37.20 -29.38
N ALA A 510 0.87 38.42 -29.79
CA ALA A 510 1.71 38.67 -30.96
C ALA A 510 3.10 38.00 -30.83
N GLY A 511 3.65 37.55 -31.97
CA GLY A 511 4.97 36.91 -32.03
C GLY A 511 4.95 35.40 -31.76
N VAL A 512 3.78 34.77 -31.81
CA VAL A 512 3.61 33.32 -31.70
C VAL A 512 2.81 32.80 -32.90
N SER A 513 3.21 31.65 -33.43
CA SER A 513 2.41 30.90 -34.42
C SER A 513 2.53 29.40 -34.20
N HIS A 514 1.63 28.64 -34.81
CA HIS A 514 1.55 27.18 -34.69
C HIS A 514 1.63 26.54 -36.07
N ILE A 515 2.46 25.50 -36.20
CA ILE A 515 2.46 24.61 -37.36
C ILE A 515 1.65 23.35 -37.05
N MET A 516 1.33 22.56 -38.07
CA MET A 516 0.55 21.33 -37.91
C MET A 516 1.16 20.35 -36.89
N ALA A 517 0.31 19.61 -36.18
CA ALA A 517 0.76 18.52 -35.33
C ALA A 517 1.33 17.36 -36.18
N PRO A 518 2.45 16.72 -35.78
CA PRO A 518 3.02 15.55 -36.44
C PRO A 518 2.25 14.26 -36.10
N TRP A 519 0.93 14.27 -36.28
CA TRP A 519 0.05 13.13 -36.00
C TRP A 519 -0.32 12.38 -37.28
N SER A 520 0.41 11.29 -37.58
CA SER A 520 0.26 10.56 -38.84
C SER A 520 -1.10 9.88 -39.00
N TRP A 521 -1.70 9.40 -37.92
CA TRP A 521 -3.04 8.80 -37.97
C TRP A 521 -4.10 9.82 -38.43
N ALA A 522 -4.08 11.04 -37.90
CA ALA A 522 -5.05 12.08 -38.24
C ALA A 522 -4.74 12.83 -39.55
N HIS A 523 -3.46 13.01 -39.91
CA HIS A 523 -3.06 13.92 -41.01
C HIS A 523 -2.22 13.26 -42.12
N GLY A 524 -1.85 11.99 -41.96
CA GLY A 524 -0.93 11.25 -42.83
C GLY A 524 -1.59 10.33 -43.86
N THR A 525 -2.90 10.41 -44.08
CA THR A 525 -3.60 9.57 -45.06
C THR A 525 -2.93 9.64 -46.44
N GLY A 526 -2.49 8.49 -46.95
CA GLY A 526 -1.83 8.36 -48.25
C GLY A 526 -0.30 8.47 -48.22
N LEU A 527 0.31 8.63 -47.05
CA LEU A 527 1.76 8.59 -46.82
C LEU A 527 2.09 7.48 -45.81
N ASP A 528 3.31 6.94 -45.90
CA ASP A 528 3.87 6.21 -44.76
C ASP A 528 4.31 7.19 -43.66
N ASP A 529 4.61 6.65 -42.47
CA ASP A 529 4.95 7.49 -41.31
C ASP A 529 6.22 8.32 -41.55
N GLU A 530 7.21 7.82 -42.30
CA GLU A 530 8.46 8.53 -42.50
C GLU A 530 8.30 9.69 -43.49
N ASP A 531 7.60 9.48 -44.61
CA ASP A 531 7.25 10.55 -45.54
C ASP A 531 6.35 11.60 -44.88
N PHE A 532 5.41 11.17 -44.04
CA PHE A 532 4.57 12.08 -43.27
C PHE A 532 5.40 12.88 -42.26
N GLY A 533 6.36 12.26 -41.57
CA GLY A 533 7.27 12.94 -40.64
C GLY A 533 8.03 14.08 -41.29
N ILE A 534 8.60 13.83 -42.47
CA ILE A 534 9.29 14.86 -43.28
C ILE A 534 8.32 15.96 -43.71
N ARG A 535 7.13 15.61 -44.21
CA ARG A 535 6.10 16.58 -44.61
C ARG A 535 5.68 17.47 -43.44
N ALA A 536 5.42 16.88 -42.27
CA ALA A 536 5.00 17.61 -41.08
C ALA A 536 6.11 18.54 -40.59
N ALA A 537 7.38 18.10 -40.63
CA ALA A 537 8.51 18.96 -40.32
C ALA A 537 8.68 20.11 -41.32
N GLY A 538 8.41 19.88 -42.61
CA GLY A 538 8.45 20.89 -43.67
C GLY A 538 7.47 22.07 -43.46
N ALA A 539 6.42 21.90 -42.64
CA ALA A 539 5.56 23.01 -42.25
C ALA A 539 6.31 24.09 -41.45
N LEU A 540 7.37 23.71 -40.71
CA LEU A 540 8.25 24.65 -40.03
C LEU A 540 9.00 25.54 -41.03
N GLU A 541 9.58 24.94 -42.07
CA GLU A 541 10.32 25.70 -43.10
C GLU A 541 9.39 26.70 -43.81
N GLN A 542 8.18 26.28 -44.17
CA GLN A 542 7.18 27.15 -44.79
C GLN A 542 6.83 28.34 -43.87
N GLU A 543 6.66 28.09 -42.58
CA GLU A 543 6.30 29.11 -41.62
C GLU A 543 7.45 30.09 -41.33
N ILE A 544 8.69 29.59 -41.24
CA ILE A 544 9.89 30.42 -41.14
C ILE A 544 10.01 31.37 -42.32
N LEU A 545 9.81 30.85 -43.54
CA LEU A 545 9.88 31.66 -44.76
C LEU A 545 8.74 32.70 -44.84
N ARG A 546 7.54 32.34 -44.36
CA ARG A 546 6.38 33.25 -44.32
C ARG A 546 6.60 34.43 -43.37
N ILE A 547 7.17 34.19 -42.19
CA ILE A 547 7.46 35.23 -41.19
C ILE A 547 8.70 36.05 -41.57
N GLY A 548 9.71 35.38 -42.12
CA GLY A 548 11.05 35.88 -42.36
C GLY A 548 12.06 35.26 -41.38
N PRO A 549 13.11 34.57 -41.86
CA PRO A 549 14.12 33.92 -41.00
C PRO A 549 14.77 34.87 -39.98
N ASP A 550 14.94 36.14 -40.33
CA ASP A 550 15.53 37.17 -39.46
C ASP A 550 14.62 37.61 -38.30
N LYS A 551 13.38 37.11 -38.24
CA LYS A 551 12.43 37.40 -37.16
C LYS A 551 12.12 36.20 -36.28
N VAL A 552 12.39 34.98 -36.76
CA VAL A 552 12.14 33.76 -35.99
C VAL A 552 13.31 33.50 -35.05
N GLY A 553 13.03 33.53 -33.75
CA GLY A 553 14.00 33.31 -32.69
C GLY A 553 14.17 31.84 -32.34
N ALA A 554 13.06 31.09 -32.24
CA ALA A 554 13.09 29.68 -31.90
C ALA A 554 11.87 28.89 -32.41
N PHE A 555 12.07 27.59 -32.56
CA PHE A 555 11.02 26.58 -32.60
C PHE A 555 10.99 25.83 -31.27
N ILE A 556 9.80 25.64 -30.70
CA ILE A 556 9.58 24.88 -29.46
C ILE A 556 8.71 23.66 -29.72
N GLY A 557 9.10 22.53 -29.13
CA GLY A 557 8.25 21.34 -29.10
C GLY A 557 8.61 20.34 -28.02
N GLU A 558 7.57 19.75 -27.42
CA GLU A 558 7.66 18.50 -26.66
C GLU A 558 8.06 17.34 -27.58
N PRO A 559 9.09 16.53 -27.24
CA PRO A 559 9.47 15.33 -28.01
C PRO A 559 8.28 14.40 -28.30
N VAL A 560 7.38 14.27 -27.32
CA VAL A 560 6.05 13.67 -27.43
C VAL A 560 5.03 14.67 -26.87
N GLN A 561 4.02 15.06 -27.65
CA GLN A 561 3.00 16.02 -27.19
C GLN A 561 2.08 15.36 -26.18
N ALA A 562 2.27 15.62 -24.89
CA ALA A 562 1.63 14.82 -23.85
C ALA A 562 0.15 15.16 -23.67
N THR A 563 -0.17 16.42 -23.38
CA THR A 563 -1.56 16.82 -23.07
C THR A 563 -2.44 16.86 -24.31
N GLY A 564 -1.91 17.25 -25.47
CA GLY A 564 -2.64 17.15 -26.73
C GLY A 564 -2.59 15.74 -27.31
N CYS A 565 -3.32 14.82 -26.67
CA CYS A 565 -3.56 13.45 -27.14
C CYS A 565 -2.32 12.54 -27.23
N MET A 566 -1.24 12.81 -26.48
CA MET A 566 -0.03 11.95 -26.47
C MET A 566 0.49 11.61 -27.88
N ILE A 567 0.66 12.63 -28.72
CA ILE A 567 1.10 12.47 -30.11
C ILE A 567 2.60 12.16 -30.12
N MET A 568 2.94 10.97 -30.61
CA MET A 568 4.31 10.51 -30.82
C MET A 568 4.66 10.76 -32.28
N PRO A 569 5.60 11.66 -32.60
CA PRO A 569 5.94 11.95 -33.98
C PRO A 569 6.66 10.76 -34.64
N PRO A 570 6.57 10.60 -35.97
CA PRO A 570 7.42 9.68 -36.70
C PRO A 570 8.91 9.91 -36.47
N ARG A 571 9.73 8.87 -36.63
CA ARG A 571 11.17 8.95 -36.31
C ARG A 571 11.93 9.97 -37.15
N SER A 572 11.54 10.19 -38.41
CA SER A 572 12.09 11.22 -39.29
C SER A 572 11.78 12.67 -38.89
N TYR A 573 10.74 12.93 -38.08
CA TYR A 573 10.29 14.30 -37.80
C TYR A 573 11.37 15.15 -37.12
N TRP A 574 11.93 14.67 -36.00
CA TRP A 574 12.88 15.44 -35.20
C TRP A 574 14.22 15.70 -35.90
N PRO A 575 14.84 14.71 -36.57
CA PRO A 575 16.01 14.96 -37.41
C PRO A 575 15.77 16.04 -38.47
N GLU A 576 14.59 16.05 -39.10
CA GLU A 576 14.24 17.04 -40.12
C GLU A 576 13.97 18.43 -39.53
N ILE A 577 13.27 18.52 -38.40
CA ILE A 577 13.11 19.78 -37.65
C ILE A 577 14.47 20.37 -37.29
N GLN A 578 15.40 19.55 -36.78
CA GLN A 578 16.74 20.00 -36.44
C GLN A 578 17.48 20.53 -37.67
N ARG A 579 17.40 19.82 -38.81
CA ARG A 579 18.01 20.25 -40.07
C ARG A 579 17.49 21.61 -40.51
N ILE A 580 16.17 21.82 -40.45
CA ILE A 580 15.50 23.08 -40.79
C ILE A 580 15.93 24.20 -39.84
N CYS A 581 15.89 23.99 -38.53
CA CYS A 581 16.32 24.98 -37.53
C CYS A 581 17.77 25.43 -37.77
N ARG A 582 18.68 24.48 -38.04
CA ARG A 582 20.09 24.76 -38.36
C ARG A 582 20.23 25.55 -39.66
N GLN A 583 19.47 25.21 -40.71
CA GLN A 583 19.51 25.91 -42.00
C GLN A 583 19.14 27.39 -41.90
N TYR A 584 18.17 27.74 -41.05
CA TYR A 584 17.66 29.12 -40.93
C TYR A 584 18.15 29.88 -39.70
N ASP A 585 19.12 29.31 -38.96
CA ASP A 585 19.65 29.89 -37.72
C ASP A 585 18.52 30.21 -36.72
N VAL A 586 17.66 29.21 -36.49
CA VAL A 586 16.56 29.24 -35.52
C VAL A 586 16.93 28.31 -34.36
N LEU A 587 16.76 28.76 -33.12
CA LEU A 587 17.05 27.91 -31.96
C LEU A 587 16.01 26.81 -31.82
N LEU A 588 16.45 25.61 -31.42
CA LEU A 588 15.57 24.49 -31.12
C LEU A 588 15.39 24.34 -29.60
N ILE A 589 14.13 24.36 -29.14
CA ILE A 589 13.76 24.14 -27.74
C ILE A 589 13.04 22.79 -27.60
N ALA A 590 13.62 21.87 -26.83
CA ALA A 590 12.98 20.63 -26.42
C ALA A 590 12.23 20.84 -25.09
N ASP A 591 10.91 20.78 -25.13
CA ASP A 591 10.09 20.79 -23.91
C ASP A 591 9.99 19.37 -23.33
N GLU A 592 10.93 19.03 -22.44
CA GLU A 592 11.03 17.75 -21.77
C GLU A 592 10.32 17.74 -20.41
N VAL A 593 9.34 18.64 -20.19
CA VAL A 593 8.57 18.72 -18.94
C VAL A 593 7.91 17.38 -18.59
N VAL A 594 7.44 16.60 -19.56
CA VAL A 594 6.85 15.27 -19.32
C VAL A 594 7.82 14.13 -19.60
N THR A 595 8.61 14.25 -20.68
CA THR A 595 9.43 13.16 -21.19
C THR A 595 10.77 13.01 -20.49
N GLY A 596 11.25 14.07 -19.82
CA GLY A 596 12.47 14.06 -19.03
C GLY A 596 12.38 13.17 -17.80
N PHE A 597 13.56 12.78 -17.30
CA PHE A 597 13.75 11.89 -16.15
C PHE A 597 13.15 10.50 -16.34
N GLY A 598 13.28 9.89 -17.52
CA GLY A 598 13.13 8.44 -17.68
C GLY A 598 11.87 7.93 -18.35
N ARG A 599 10.90 8.79 -18.68
CA ARG A 599 9.55 8.35 -19.12
C ARG A 599 9.59 7.53 -20.42
N SER A 600 10.49 7.88 -21.32
CA SER A 600 10.71 7.20 -22.60
C SER A 600 11.57 5.94 -22.50
N GLY A 601 12.15 5.64 -21.33
CA GLY A 601 13.23 4.67 -21.17
C GLY A 601 14.63 5.27 -21.35
N GLU A 602 14.71 6.53 -21.78
CA GLU A 602 15.93 7.34 -21.73
C GLU A 602 15.76 8.45 -20.70
N TRP A 603 16.88 9.05 -20.23
CA TRP A 603 16.80 10.19 -19.32
C TRP A 603 16.01 11.34 -19.95
N PHE A 604 16.19 11.58 -21.24
CA PHE A 604 15.48 12.60 -22.01
C PHE A 604 15.06 12.02 -23.37
N ALA A 605 13.83 12.29 -23.82
CA ALA A 605 13.32 11.72 -25.06
C ALA A 605 14.07 12.21 -26.31
N GLN A 606 14.78 13.34 -26.28
CA GLN A 606 15.65 13.75 -27.36
C GLN A 606 16.76 12.72 -27.66
N GLN A 607 17.21 11.96 -26.65
CA GLN A 607 18.14 10.83 -26.83
C GLN A 607 17.48 9.69 -27.62
N TYR A 608 16.20 9.41 -27.34
CA TYR A 608 15.43 8.40 -28.06
C TYR A 608 15.19 8.77 -29.54
N PHE A 609 14.90 10.05 -29.80
CA PHE A 609 14.64 10.56 -31.15
C PHE A 609 15.90 10.98 -31.92
N GLY A 610 17.06 11.04 -31.26
CA GLY A 610 18.35 11.32 -31.89
C GLY A 610 18.50 12.76 -32.39
N PHE A 611 18.04 13.74 -31.62
CA PHE A 611 18.24 15.15 -31.93
C PHE A 611 18.83 15.93 -30.74
N GLU A 612 19.44 17.07 -31.04
CA GLU A 612 20.17 17.93 -30.13
C GLU A 612 19.52 19.31 -30.12
N ALA A 613 18.76 19.62 -29.06
CA ALA A 613 18.19 20.95 -28.85
C ALA A 613 19.26 21.95 -28.38
N ASP A 614 19.04 23.24 -28.67
CA ASP A 614 19.83 24.33 -28.09
C ASP A 614 19.41 24.61 -26.63
N ILE A 615 18.14 24.35 -26.30
CA ILE A 615 17.55 24.58 -24.97
C ILE A 615 16.68 23.38 -24.61
N THR A 616 16.80 22.88 -23.38
CA THR A 616 15.93 21.83 -22.83
C THR A 616 15.17 22.36 -21.60
N VAL A 617 13.84 22.21 -21.60
CA VAL A 617 12.97 22.63 -20.49
C VAL A 617 12.52 21.42 -19.68
N MET A 618 12.55 21.53 -18.35
CA MET A 618 12.38 20.41 -17.41
C MET A 618 11.47 20.79 -16.25
N ALA A 619 10.57 19.91 -15.82
CA ALA A 619 9.78 20.04 -14.59
C ALA A 619 9.28 18.65 -14.16
N LYS A 620 8.15 18.57 -13.44
CA LYS A 620 7.42 17.33 -13.10
C LYS A 620 8.31 16.20 -12.55
N GLY A 621 8.81 15.33 -13.43
CA GLY A 621 9.67 14.20 -13.11
C GLY A 621 10.98 14.58 -12.42
N ILE A 622 11.44 15.84 -12.50
CA ILE A 622 12.64 16.35 -11.81
C ILE A 622 12.59 16.15 -10.29
N THR A 623 11.41 16.22 -9.69
CA THR A 623 11.16 16.03 -8.25
C THR A 623 10.13 14.96 -7.96
N SER A 624 9.67 14.25 -8.99
CA SER A 624 8.45 13.43 -8.93
C SER A 624 7.24 14.15 -8.32
N ALA A 625 7.12 15.46 -8.54
CA ALA A 625 6.12 16.36 -7.93
C ALA A 625 6.09 16.41 -6.38
N TYR A 626 7.12 15.92 -5.68
CA TYR A 626 7.23 16.08 -4.22
C TYR A 626 7.48 17.54 -3.81
N PHE A 627 8.08 18.35 -4.70
CA PHE A 627 8.26 19.79 -4.52
C PHE A 627 8.22 20.51 -5.88
N PRO A 628 7.62 21.72 -5.99
CA PRO A 628 7.61 22.48 -7.24
C PRO A 628 9.01 22.95 -7.65
N VAL A 629 9.58 22.32 -8.69
CA VAL A 629 10.86 22.69 -9.30
C VAL A 629 10.75 22.54 -10.81
N SER A 630 11.33 23.48 -11.53
CA SER A 630 11.60 23.37 -12.95
C SER A 630 12.98 23.94 -13.27
N ALA A 631 13.52 23.57 -14.43
CA ALA A 631 14.81 24.02 -14.89
C ALA A 631 14.84 24.23 -16.40
N VAL A 632 15.69 25.13 -16.84
CA VAL A 632 16.05 25.36 -18.24
C VAL A 632 17.54 25.04 -18.37
N ALA A 633 17.87 24.06 -19.19
CA ALA A 633 19.23 23.76 -19.60
C ALA A 633 19.53 24.44 -20.94
N LEU A 634 20.69 25.06 -21.06
CA LEU A 634 21.16 25.75 -22.25
C LEU A 634 22.43 25.05 -22.75
N SER A 635 22.53 24.87 -24.07
CA SER A 635 23.78 24.47 -24.70
C SER A 635 24.84 25.57 -24.56
N PRO A 636 26.13 25.25 -24.70
CA PRO A 636 27.20 26.26 -24.72
C PRO A 636 26.94 27.40 -25.71
N ARG A 637 26.39 27.09 -26.88
CA ARG A 637 26.03 28.08 -27.92
C ARG A 637 25.16 29.20 -27.37
N VAL A 638 24.19 28.90 -26.50
CA VAL A 638 23.25 29.87 -25.93
C VAL A 638 23.74 30.37 -24.57
N GLY A 639 24.24 29.48 -23.73
CA GLY A 639 24.61 29.75 -22.35
C GLY A 639 25.92 30.52 -22.17
N GLU A 640 26.94 30.30 -23.00
CA GLU A 640 28.23 31.02 -22.89
C GLU A 640 28.08 32.52 -23.19
N PRO A 641 27.38 32.97 -24.27
CA PRO A 641 27.16 34.40 -24.50
C PRO A 641 26.38 35.06 -23.37
N ILE A 642 25.41 34.35 -22.78
CA ILE A 642 24.59 34.85 -21.68
C ILE A 642 25.40 34.96 -20.38
N SER A 643 26.12 33.91 -20.02
CA SER A 643 26.91 33.87 -18.77
C SER A 643 28.18 34.73 -18.85
N GLY A 644 28.68 35.01 -20.04
CA GLY A 644 29.81 35.90 -20.28
C GLY A 644 29.45 37.38 -20.46
N ASP A 645 28.16 37.74 -20.51
CA ASP A 645 27.73 39.13 -20.61
C ASP A 645 28.00 39.88 -19.30
N SER A 646 28.47 41.13 -19.41
CA SER A 646 28.71 42.00 -18.24
C SER A 646 27.46 42.74 -17.75
N GLY A 647 26.34 42.58 -18.45
CA GLY A 647 25.05 43.17 -18.09
C GLY A 647 24.32 42.36 -17.02
N GLU A 648 23.51 43.04 -16.21
CA GLU A 648 22.66 42.38 -15.22
C GLU A 648 21.49 41.66 -15.91
N LEU A 649 21.27 40.39 -15.56
CA LEU A 649 20.07 39.66 -15.95
C LEU A 649 18.88 40.09 -15.09
N TYR A 650 18.00 40.93 -15.66
CA TYR A 650 16.74 41.32 -15.04
C TYR A 650 15.66 40.22 -15.16
N HIS A 651 15.95 39.04 -14.61
CA HIS A 651 15.05 37.90 -14.58
C HIS A 651 15.37 36.94 -13.42
N GLY A 652 14.34 36.44 -12.76
CA GLY A 652 14.45 35.57 -11.59
C GLY A 652 13.10 35.43 -10.91
N TYR A 653 12.87 34.30 -10.23
CA TYR A 653 11.71 34.11 -9.36
C TYR A 653 12.18 34.04 -7.91
N THR A 654 11.39 34.52 -6.95
CA THR A 654 11.76 34.50 -5.52
C THR A 654 12.21 33.11 -5.05
N CYS A 655 11.56 32.05 -5.54
CA CYS A 655 11.85 30.66 -5.20
C CYS A 655 12.78 29.95 -6.21
N SER A 656 13.40 30.68 -7.16
CA SER A 656 14.41 30.12 -8.06
C SER A 656 15.53 29.45 -7.25
N ALA A 657 15.81 28.18 -7.57
CA ALA A 657 16.81 27.36 -6.89
C ALA A 657 16.59 27.18 -5.38
N HIS A 658 15.31 27.08 -4.96
CA HIS A 658 14.93 26.87 -3.57
C HIS A 658 15.68 25.67 -2.94
N PRO A 659 16.37 25.84 -1.79
CA PRO A 659 17.24 24.80 -1.22
C PRO A 659 16.49 23.48 -0.93
N VAL A 660 15.28 23.55 -0.35
CA VAL A 660 14.43 22.36 -0.15
C VAL A 660 14.07 21.67 -1.46
N GLY A 661 13.64 22.42 -2.48
CA GLY A 661 13.35 21.86 -3.81
C GLY A 661 14.57 21.24 -4.47
N ALA A 662 15.75 21.85 -4.31
CA ALA A 662 17.00 21.32 -4.83
C ALA A 662 17.40 20.01 -4.14
N ALA A 663 17.25 19.91 -2.81
CA ALA A 663 17.46 18.67 -2.08
C ALA A 663 16.50 17.56 -2.52
N VAL A 664 15.22 17.88 -2.75
CA VAL A 664 14.23 16.92 -3.26
C VAL A 664 14.59 16.46 -4.68
N ALA A 665 15.03 17.35 -5.55
CA ALA A 665 15.44 16.99 -6.91
C ALA A 665 16.67 16.07 -6.89
N LEU A 666 17.67 16.38 -6.05
CA LEU A 666 18.84 15.53 -5.82
C LEU A 666 18.42 14.13 -5.35
N LYS A 667 17.54 14.05 -4.35
CA LYS A 667 17.04 12.78 -3.83
C LYS A 667 16.23 12.00 -4.87
N ASN A 668 15.44 12.68 -5.68
CA ASN A 668 14.68 12.07 -6.78
C ASN A 668 15.61 11.43 -7.81
N ILE A 669 16.64 12.16 -8.25
CA ILE A 669 17.65 11.66 -9.18
C ILE A 669 18.41 10.47 -8.57
N GLU A 670 18.83 10.57 -7.31
CA GLU A 670 19.47 9.46 -6.58
C GLU A 670 18.60 8.19 -6.58
N ILE A 671 17.30 8.31 -6.29
CA ILE A 671 16.37 7.17 -6.29
C ILE A 671 16.21 6.57 -7.69
N LEU A 672 16.03 7.41 -8.71
CA LEU A 672 15.94 6.96 -10.11
C LEU A 672 17.16 6.12 -10.51
N GLU A 673 18.35 6.46 -10.03
CA GLU A 673 19.59 5.74 -10.29
C GLU A 673 19.76 4.50 -9.43
N ARG A 674 19.62 4.65 -8.11
CA ARG A 674 19.81 3.58 -7.13
C ARG A 674 18.88 2.40 -7.39
N GLU A 675 17.63 2.67 -7.77
CA GLU A 675 16.63 1.65 -8.10
C GLU A 675 16.63 1.29 -9.59
N GLY A 676 17.49 1.91 -10.40
CA GLY A 676 17.61 1.64 -11.84
C GLY A 676 16.31 1.88 -12.60
N LEU A 677 15.51 2.88 -12.20
CA LEU A 677 14.14 3.04 -12.68
C LEU A 677 14.06 3.40 -14.17
N VAL A 678 14.98 4.23 -14.67
CA VAL A 678 15.06 4.55 -16.11
C VAL A 678 15.34 3.29 -16.93
N THR A 679 16.33 2.50 -16.50
CA THR A 679 16.68 1.20 -17.11
C THR A 679 15.51 0.22 -17.04
N ARG A 680 14.81 0.16 -15.91
CA ARG A 680 13.60 -0.67 -15.74
C ARG A 680 12.50 -0.27 -16.71
N VAL A 681 12.28 1.02 -16.96
CA VAL A 681 11.34 1.50 -18.00
C VAL A 681 11.79 1.00 -19.38
N ARG A 682 13.07 1.12 -19.72
CA ARG A 682 13.60 0.71 -21.03
C ARG A 682 13.51 -0.80 -21.28
N GLU A 683 13.93 -1.60 -20.29
CA GLU A 683 14.25 -3.01 -20.51
C GLU A 683 13.17 -3.97 -20.00
N GLN A 684 12.29 -3.53 -19.09
CA GLN A 684 11.30 -4.41 -18.47
C GLN A 684 9.87 -3.90 -18.67
N LEU A 685 9.55 -2.73 -18.12
CA LEU A 685 8.18 -2.22 -18.09
C LEU A 685 7.72 -1.68 -19.45
N GLY A 686 8.59 -1.03 -20.23
CA GLY A 686 8.27 -0.52 -21.56
C GLY A 686 7.86 -1.60 -22.56
N PRO A 687 8.62 -2.71 -22.70
CA PRO A 687 8.21 -3.85 -23.53
C PRO A 687 6.87 -4.46 -23.10
N LEU A 688 6.68 -4.71 -21.79
CA LEU A 688 5.43 -5.26 -21.26
C LEU A 688 4.24 -4.30 -21.48
N PHE A 689 4.45 -3.00 -21.26
CA PHE A 689 3.46 -1.97 -21.53
C PHE A 689 3.06 -1.93 -23.01
N ARG A 690 4.04 -2.04 -23.92
CA ARG A 690 3.78 -2.12 -25.36
C ARG A 690 2.94 -3.34 -25.73
N GLU A 691 3.27 -4.52 -25.19
CA GLU A 691 2.50 -5.75 -25.42
C GLU A 691 1.03 -5.56 -25.06
N HIS A 692 0.75 -5.03 -23.87
CA HIS A 692 -0.63 -4.76 -23.45
C HIS A 692 -1.32 -3.69 -24.30
N MET A 693 -0.62 -2.60 -24.66
CA MET A 693 -1.17 -1.56 -25.53
C MET A 693 -1.52 -2.13 -26.91
N ASP A 694 -0.65 -2.93 -27.50
CA ASP A 694 -0.86 -3.53 -28.82
C ASP A 694 -2.02 -4.54 -28.81
N ALA A 695 -2.27 -5.25 -27.71
CA ALA A 695 -3.42 -6.12 -27.56
C ALA A 695 -4.77 -5.37 -27.66
N LEU A 696 -4.82 -4.10 -27.23
CA LEU A 696 -6.04 -3.28 -27.34
C LEU A 696 -6.38 -2.89 -28.78
N ARG A 697 -5.44 -3.02 -29.74
CA ARG A 697 -5.68 -2.68 -31.16
C ARG A 697 -6.84 -3.45 -31.75
N GLU A 698 -7.12 -4.67 -31.28
CA GLU A 698 -8.19 -5.50 -31.83
C GLU A 698 -9.59 -5.02 -31.42
N HIS A 699 -9.69 -4.18 -30.39
CA HIS A 699 -10.97 -3.71 -29.89
C HIS A 699 -11.68 -2.80 -30.91
N PRO A 700 -13.01 -2.95 -31.16
CA PRO A 700 -13.73 -2.19 -32.19
C PRO A 700 -13.69 -0.66 -32.04
N LEU A 701 -13.68 -0.17 -30.79
CA LEU A 701 -13.58 1.26 -30.51
C LEU A 701 -12.18 1.84 -30.71
N VAL A 702 -11.14 1.02 -30.87
CA VAL A 702 -9.74 1.48 -30.89
C VAL A 702 -9.27 1.70 -32.31
N GLY A 703 -9.01 2.96 -32.65
CA GLY A 703 -8.51 3.40 -33.96
C GLY A 703 -6.99 3.38 -34.06
N GLU A 704 -6.30 3.73 -32.98
CA GLU A 704 -4.84 3.73 -32.89
C GLU A 704 -4.41 3.48 -31.44
N VAL A 705 -3.29 2.77 -31.25
CA VAL A 705 -2.54 2.80 -30.00
C VAL A 705 -1.12 3.29 -30.27
N ARG A 706 -0.65 4.19 -29.39
CA ARG A 706 0.68 4.79 -29.42
C ARG A 706 1.35 4.54 -28.08
N CYS A 707 2.61 4.09 -28.06
CA CYS A 707 3.36 3.97 -26.81
C CYS A 707 4.87 4.22 -26.98
N LEU A 708 5.48 4.83 -25.96
CA LEU A 708 6.91 5.08 -25.81
C LEU A 708 7.27 4.97 -24.33
N GLY A 709 8.17 4.05 -23.97
CA GLY A 709 8.49 3.76 -22.57
C GLY A 709 7.22 3.45 -21.76
N LEU A 710 6.99 4.21 -20.69
CA LEU A 710 5.77 4.15 -19.87
C LEU A 710 4.82 5.32 -20.13
N SER A 711 4.65 5.69 -21.40
CA SER A 711 3.62 6.61 -21.88
C SER A 711 2.86 5.96 -23.02
N GLY A 712 1.52 5.93 -22.94
CA GLY A 712 0.66 5.37 -23.97
C GLY A 712 -0.64 6.16 -24.17
N ALA A 713 -1.12 6.15 -25.41
CA ALA A 713 -2.43 6.65 -25.77
C ALA A 713 -3.24 5.63 -26.56
N ILE A 714 -4.54 5.63 -26.30
CA ILE A 714 -5.56 4.83 -26.98
C ILE A 714 -6.51 5.82 -27.65
N GLN A 715 -6.40 5.94 -28.97
CA GLN A 715 -7.31 6.75 -29.77
C GLN A 715 -8.58 5.95 -30.05
N LEU A 716 -9.72 6.50 -29.65
CA LEU A 716 -11.02 5.94 -29.96
C LEU A 716 -11.53 6.50 -31.28
N THR A 717 -12.31 5.71 -32.00
CA THR A 717 -12.81 6.06 -33.35
C THR A 717 -14.22 5.50 -33.58
N ALA A 718 -15.04 6.28 -34.27
CA ALA A 718 -16.37 5.86 -34.73
C ALA A 718 -16.28 4.87 -35.89
N ASP A 719 -15.28 5.04 -36.77
CA ASP A 719 -15.00 4.15 -37.89
C ASP A 719 -13.49 3.99 -38.08
N LYS A 720 -13.00 2.81 -37.71
CA LYS A 720 -11.58 2.43 -37.81
C LYS A 720 -11.04 2.42 -39.23
N ARG A 721 -11.86 2.10 -40.23
CA ARG A 721 -11.43 2.06 -41.64
C ARG A 721 -11.21 3.46 -42.17
N ASN A 722 -12.10 4.38 -41.81
CA ASN A 722 -12.08 5.76 -42.30
C ASN A 722 -11.35 6.73 -41.36
N ARG A 723 -10.90 6.26 -40.18
CA ARG A 723 -10.27 7.06 -39.12
C ARG A 723 -11.17 8.22 -38.66
N GLU A 724 -12.47 7.93 -38.53
CA GLU A 724 -13.48 8.92 -38.17
C GLU A 724 -13.52 9.12 -36.65
N PHE A 725 -13.46 10.37 -36.20
CA PHE A 725 -13.65 10.74 -34.79
C PHE A 725 -15.11 10.61 -34.37
N PHE A 726 -15.39 10.45 -33.08
CA PHE A 726 -16.77 10.56 -32.62
C PHE A 726 -17.21 12.03 -32.60
N PRO A 727 -18.53 12.30 -32.66
CA PRO A 727 -19.05 13.60 -32.29
C PRO A 727 -18.65 13.97 -30.85
N GLU A 728 -18.03 15.14 -30.65
CA GLU A 728 -17.50 15.60 -29.36
C GLU A 728 -18.53 15.53 -28.21
N ALA A 729 -19.80 15.76 -28.52
CA ALA A 729 -20.90 15.69 -27.55
C ALA A 729 -21.10 14.31 -26.89
N LEU A 730 -20.55 13.23 -27.46
CA LEU A 730 -20.63 11.88 -26.89
C LEU A 730 -19.61 11.64 -25.77
N ALA A 731 -18.50 12.41 -25.73
CA ALA A 731 -17.46 12.29 -24.72
C ALA A 731 -17.04 10.84 -24.43
N VAL A 732 -16.69 10.09 -25.48
CA VAL A 732 -16.50 8.64 -25.42
C VAL A 732 -15.29 8.28 -24.55
N ASP A 733 -14.20 9.03 -24.66
CA ASP A 733 -13.02 8.90 -23.80
C ASP A 733 -13.34 9.11 -22.32
N ALA A 734 -14.09 10.17 -21.97
CA ALA A 734 -14.53 10.41 -20.59
C ALA A 734 -15.40 9.25 -20.07
N THR A 735 -16.24 8.66 -20.92
CA THR A 735 -17.07 7.51 -20.56
C THR A 735 -16.22 6.27 -20.26
N VAL A 736 -15.24 5.95 -21.11
CA VAL A 736 -14.32 4.83 -20.85
C VAL A 736 -13.55 5.06 -19.55
N ALA A 737 -13.03 6.27 -19.32
CA ALA A 737 -12.31 6.61 -18.10
C ALA A 737 -13.18 6.48 -16.83
N CYS A 738 -14.48 6.78 -16.92
CA CYS A 738 -15.43 6.52 -15.84
C CYS A 738 -15.60 5.03 -15.57
N HIS A 739 -15.66 4.18 -16.60
CA HIS A 739 -15.79 2.73 -16.41
C HIS A 739 -14.52 2.08 -15.86
N THR A 740 -13.32 2.56 -16.23
CA THR A 740 -12.07 2.06 -15.61
C THR A 740 -12.01 2.40 -14.12
N TYR A 741 -12.60 3.54 -13.74
CA TYR A 741 -12.68 3.99 -12.35
C TYR A 741 -13.53 3.05 -11.49
N GLU A 742 -14.61 2.47 -12.03
CA GLU A 742 -15.39 1.42 -11.36
C GLU A 742 -14.57 0.17 -11.01
N ARG A 743 -13.43 -0.02 -11.69
CA ARG A 743 -12.45 -1.08 -11.44
C ARG A 743 -11.25 -0.63 -10.60
N GLY A 744 -11.32 0.55 -9.99
CA GLY A 744 -10.25 1.05 -9.14
C GLY A 744 -9.02 1.52 -9.93
N VAL A 745 -9.17 1.96 -11.18
CA VAL A 745 -8.06 2.45 -12.01
C VAL A 745 -8.35 3.83 -12.56
N ILE A 746 -7.42 4.76 -12.33
CA ILE A 746 -7.46 6.11 -12.87
C ILE A 746 -6.67 6.15 -14.17
N VAL A 747 -7.36 6.41 -15.27
CA VAL A 747 -6.77 6.83 -16.55
C VAL A 747 -7.18 8.26 -16.85
N ARG A 748 -6.55 8.92 -17.83
CA ARG A 748 -6.86 10.31 -18.19
C ARG A 748 -7.56 10.37 -19.54
N ASP A 749 -8.75 10.95 -19.56
CA ASP A 749 -9.33 11.51 -20.77
C ASP A 749 -8.52 12.75 -21.20
N LEU A 750 -7.89 12.70 -22.38
CA LEU A 750 -7.06 13.78 -22.92
C LEU A 750 -7.85 14.73 -23.84
N GLY A 751 -9.10 14.39 -24.15
CA GLY A 751 -9.89 15.03 -25.20
C GLY A 751 -9.56 14.45 -26.58
N GLY A 752 -10.37 14.80 -27.58
CA GLY A 752 -10.24 14.26 -28.94
C GLY A 752 -10.41 12.74 -28.99
N ASP A 753 -11.26 12.19 -28.12
CA ASP A 753 -11.50 10.76 -27.96
C ASP A 753 -10.23 9.95 -27.64
N THR A 754 -9.30 10.51 -26.86
CA THR A 754 -8.03 9.86 -26.51
C THR A 754 -7.93 9.57 -25.01
N LEU A 755 -7.61 8.32 -24.66
CA LEU A 755 -7.21 7.94 -23.31
C LEU A 755 -5.69 7.97 -23.16
N GLY A 756 -5.19 8.57 -22.10
CA GLY A 756 -3.77 8.61 -21.73
C GLY A 756 -3.45 7.71 -20.54
N VAL A 757 -2.34 6.99 -20.63
CA VAL A 757 -1.83 6.06 -19.62
C VAL A 757 -0.33 6.32 -19.43
N SER A 758 0.09 6.65 -18.21
CA SER A 758 1.47 6.93 -17.83
C SER A 758 1.75 6.59 -16.35
N PRO A 759 1.78 5.30 -15.97
CA PRO A 759 1.89 4.87 -14.57
C PRO A 759 3.28 5.17 -13.97
N PRO A 760 3.43 5.18 -12.63
CA PRO A 760 4.74 5.33 -12.00
C PRO A 760 5.73 4.23 -12.42
N PHE A 761 7.03 4.50 -12.36
CA PHE A 761 8.07 3.54 -12.76
C PHE A 761 8.20 2.35 -11.81
N ILE A 762 7.64 2.49 -10.62
CA ILE A 762 7.60 1.45 -9.59
C ILE A 762 6.44 0.46 -9.77
N THR A 763 5.56 0.68 -10.75
CA THR A 763 4.46 -0.23 -11.05
C THR A 763 4.98 -1.65 -11.28
N SER A 764 4.35 -2.62 -10.62
CA SER A 764 4.66 -4.04 -10.81
C SER A 764 3.97 -4.58 -12.07
N PRO A 765 4.48 -5.68 -12.67
CA PRO A 765 3.79 -6.35 -13.77
C PRO A 765 2.32 -6.70 -13.46
N ALA A 766 2.03 -7.13 -12.22
CA ALA A 766 0.67 -7.45 -11.80
C ALA A 766 -0.24 -6.21 -11.70
N GLN A 767 0.29 -5.08 -11.21
CA GLN A 767 -0.44 -3.81 -11.20
C GLN A 767 -0.65 -3.29 -12.63
N LEU A 768 0.33 -3.48 -13.51
CA LEU A 768 0.20 -3.11 -14.90
C LEU A 768 -0.90 -3.91 -15.60
N GLN A 769 -0.95 -5.23 -15.36
CA GLN A 769 -2.04 -6.08 -15.84
C GLN A 769 -3.40 -5.55 -15.35
N GLN A 770 -3.53 -5.21 -14.05
CA GLN A 770 -4.78 -4.64 -13.51
C GLN A 770 -5.22 -3.36 -14.23
N VAL A 771 -4.29 -2.50 -14.63
CA VAL A 771 -4.59 -1.30 -15.42
C VAL A 771 -5.21 -1.67 -16.77
N PHE A 772 -4.63 -2.64 -17.47
CA PHE A 772 -5.10 -3.05 -18.79
C PHE A 772 -6.38 -3.89 -18.76
N ASP A 773 -6.61 -4.66 -17.70
CA ASP A 773 -7.88 -5.33 -17.45
C ASP A 773 -9.00 -4.30 -17.26
N ALA A 774 -8.74 -3.23 -16.49
CA ALA A 774 -9.69 -2.15 -16.28
C ALA A 774 -9.96 -1.37 -17.58
N LEU A 775 -8.94 -1.10 -18.40
CA LEU A 775 -9.10 -0.47 -19.72
C LEU A 775 -9.94 -1.33 -20.66
N SER A 776 -9.67 -2.63 -20.73
CA SER A 776 -10.45 -3.57 -21.56
C SER A 776 -11.92 -3.59 -21.12
N TYR A 777 -12.15 -3.69 -19.80
CA TYR A 777 -13.50 -3.60 -19.23
C TYR A 777 -14.19 -2.28 -19.59
N GLY A 778 -13.48 -1.15 -19.49
CA GLY A 778 -14.03 0.15 -19.81
C GLY A 778 -14.43 0.28 -21.28
N LEU A 779 -13.57 -0.20 -22.19
CA LEU A 779 -13.82 -0.25 -23.62
C LEU A 779 -15.04 -1.11 -23.97
N ASP A 780 -15.12 -2.34 -23.43
CA ASP A 780 -16.25 -3.26 -23.65
C ASP A 780 -17.56 -2.66 -23.14
N ARG A 781 -17.54 -2.04 -21.95
CA ARG A 781 -18.71 -1.44 -21.34
C ARG A 781 -19.20 -0.23 -22.13
N THR A 782 -18.30 0.65 -22.56
CA THR A 782 -18.64 1.80 -23.42
C THR A 782 -19.21 1.34 -24.75
N LEU A 783 -18.63 0.31 -25.39
CA LEU A 783 -19.15 -0.23 -26.64
C LEU A 783 -20.59 -0.73 -26.49
N ALA A 784 -20.87 -1.44 -25.39
CA ALA A 784 -22.23 -1.89 -25.08
C ALA A 784 -23.21 -0.73 -24.82
N ASP A 785 -22.76 0.35 -24.17
CA ASP A 785 -23.59 1.53 -23.91
C ASP A 785 -23.91 2.30 -25.21
N LEU A 786 -22.94 2.45 -26.11
CA LEU A 786 -23.15 3.03 -27.44
C LEU A 786 -24.12 2.19 -28.28
N GLY A 787 -24.01 0.86 -28.24
CA GLY A 787 -24.91 -0.04 -28.96
C GLY A 787 -26.38 0.06 -28.52
N ARG A 788 -26.64 0.45 -27.26
CA ARG A 788 -28.00 0.67 -26.72
C ARG A 788 -28.58 2.05 -27.04
N GLN A 789 -27.75 3.03 -27.36
CA GLN A 789 -28.20 4.38 -27.74
C GLN A 789 -28.63 4.48 -29.21
N VAL A 790 -28.30 3.47 -30.02
CA VAL A 790 -28.61 3.39 -31.46
C VAL A 790 -29.80 2.44 -31.75
N SER A 791 -30.32 1.74 -30.73
CA SER A 791 -31.53 0.90 -30.76
C SER A 791 -32.72 1.61 -30.10
#